data_AF-A0A354K5H3-F1
#
_entry.id   AF-A0A354K5H3-F1
#
_cell.length_a   1.000
_cell.length_b   1.000
_cell.length_c   1.000
_cell.angle_alpha   90.00
_cell.angle_beta   90.00
_cell.angle_gamma   90.00
#
_symmetry.space_group_name_H-M   'P 1'
#
loop_
_entity.id
_entity.type
_entity.pdbx_description
1 polymer ?
#
loop_
_entity_poly.entity_id
_entity_poly.type
_entity_poly.pdbx_seq_one_letter_code
_entity_poly.pdbx_strand_id
1 'polypeptide(L)'
;MNTTRRNAAAAALIAVLTAQLSLAALPAARASAAAVGDLNGDSQLTAADVKLLQNWLLTKSTSLDNWQSADLDGNGRLNAIDLSLLKQEVPEVEPDPVYIHLNGRSITAEGANVTVSGNTATITASGVYYLDGSLEGGQVIVNVPDETVDTKTVKLYLNGVNMTNQSAPCIMVENAENTSVNLVEGKENSLSDGSEAPAAETEPAFAVLHSKDDLTVKGSGSLAINAGLQYGIHCNNDLKFNGGTVAVTTGNADAVRGRTSVTVKDGTLEIDSEGDGIKSTKGNMEITGGSIRIKASSDALQAETDLSLTGGDVQACGDRGIKAAGKITLDGCSILATACDEPCENLGSQPQATYAFNYTKQWSKNNPIALTSGSNIAFDKNTLKKFRYVIVSDPTLSGSYQLYTGGIETVSGNQESFSAGSYSDVNNTDTAKLLYGSLFDQSRVHKIEINMPNWDAFIAEAQQQTETWYPCDVTIDGETIKNVGIRPKGNSSMMFVAQAKKDKFSFRIKFDKYDKYANYHGLTELCMNNMYSDPSCMRDILCYNACYEIGAYAPNCAYTDTYVNGSLYSFYFLAEQPGTTLGERLALDDDAVLYKAAEKMGAGGGYDCSFKQSMSLDNFEVKFGTDDTLAHIDAVKQGINQLSANNYKFIEQILDVPSFLKGFAVNAALCNYDSYNGQMAHNYYLEYSQGKMHYVCWDYNLALGNFMDYGASADSDIKAATYQTTVNDRPLLKLLDVPEYRQLYEGYVKQIVQMYSDPESSVRDFATLIRSHVKADPRFFFTADQFESNIAKSANGLQIGGGGGMWGGGGMWGGGMWGGGGMWGGGGGLFSYGGENVSIVDFMIYRNDVIRRAIGN
;
A
#
# COMPACT_ATOMS: atom_id res chain seq x y z
N MET A 1 -42.80 1.25 28.30
CA MET A 1 -44.03 1.82 27.73
C MET A 1 -43.78 2.08 26.25
N ASN A 2 -44.53 1.36 25.43
CA ASN A 2 -44.91 1.56 24.01
C ASN A 2 -43.85 1.97 22.96
N THR A 3 -43.67 1.28 21.82
CA THR A 3 -44.03 -0.07 21.33
C THR A 3 -43.33 -0.23 19.97
N THR A 4 -42.45 -1.24 19.86
CA THR A 4 -42.27 -2.20 18.74
C THR A 4 -42.26 -1.75 17.28
N ARG A 5 -41.20 -2.11 16.54
CA ARG A 5 -41.12 -3.42 15.82
C ARG A 5 -39.68 -3.72 15.36
N ARG A 6 -39.17 -4.89 15.77
CA ARG A 6 -38.05 -5.63 15.16
C ARG A 6 -38.29 -7.14 15.33
N ASN A 7 -37.93 -7.88 14.29
CA ASN A 7 -37.34 -9.22 14.26
C ASN A 7 -38.20 -10.50 14.22
N ALA A 8 -37.91 -11.27 13.16
CA ALA A 8 -37.45 -12.67 13.11
C ALA A 8 -38.44 -13.85 13.21
N ALA A 9 -38.48 -14.59 12.10
CA ALA A 9 -38.29 -16.03 11.90
C ALA A 9 -38.74 -17.06 12.97
N ALA A 10 -39.49 -18.08 12.53
CA ALA A 10 -39.14 -19.50 12.72
C ALA A 10 -40.10 -20.43 11.95
N ALA A 11 -39.53 -21.50 11.40
CA ALA A 11 -40.16 -22.59 10.65
C ALA A 11 -40.78 -23.66 11.56
N ALA A 12 -41.74 -24.44 11.05
CA ALA A 12 -41.91 -25.86 11.38
C ALA A 12 -42.85 -26.56 10.39
N LEU A 13 -42.66 -27.88 10.29
CA LEU A 13 -42.92 -28.81 9.19
C LEU A 13 -44.05 -29.82 9.59
N ILE A 14 -44.54 -30.60 8.61
CA ILE A 14 -45.11 -31.98 8.74
C ILE A 14 -46.65 -32.17 8.76
N ALA A 15 -47.17 -32.56 7.57
CA ALA A 15 -47.83 -33.83 7.19
C ALA A 15 -49.21 -34.32 7.74
N VAL A 16 -49.83 -35.12 6.85
CA VAL A 16 -50.81 -36.22 7.02
C VAL A 16 -52.29 -35.93 6.73
N LEU A 17 -52.67 -36.29 5.49
CA LEU A 17 -53.72 -37.23 5.06
C LEU A 17 -55.05 -37.44 5.84
N THR A 18 -56.09 -37.67 5.02
CA THR A 18 -57.40 -38.35 5.21
C THR A 18 -58.59 -37.50 5.66
N ALA A 19 -59.56 -37.27 4.75
CA ALA A 19 -60.79 -38.06 4.50
C ALA A 19 -61.95 -37.56 5.42
N GLN A 20 -63.22 -37.49 5.07
CA GLN A 20 -64.09 -37.90 3.96
C GLN A 20 -65.48 -37.36 4.32
N LEU A 21 -66.31 -36.96 3.35
CA LEU A 21 -67.79 -37.07 3.39
C LEU A 21 -68.29 -36.70 1.99
N SER A 22 -68.28 -37.63 1.04
CA SER A 22 -69.34 -38.61 0.73
C SER A 22 -70.65 -37.97 0.27
N LEU A 23 -70.95 -38.09 -1.03
CA LEU A 23 -72.10 -38.87 -1.50
C LEU A 23 -71.94 -39.27 -2.98
N ALA A 24 -72.07 -40.57 -3.23
CA ALA A 24 -72.19 -41.23 -4.54
C ALA A 24 -73.66 -41.15 -5.04
N ALA A 25 -74.08 -41.41 -6.29
CA ALA A 25 -73.49 -42.15 -7.39
C ALA A 25 -74.22 -41.90 -8.75
N LEU A 26 -73.44 -41.86 -9.85
CA LEU A 26 -73.64 -42.44 -11.22
C LEU A 26 -74.70 -41.88 -12.23
N PRO A 27 -74.51 -42.09 -13.56
CA PRO A 27 -73.32 -41.90 -14.39
C PRO A 27 -73.63 -41.15 -15.72
N ALA A 28 -72.68 -40.37 -16.24
CA ALA A 28 -72.64 -40.05 -17.66
C ALA A 28 -71.18 -39.73 -18.04
N ALA A 29 -70.66 -40.45 -19.04
CA ALA A 29 -69.35 -40.21 -19.61
C ALA A 29 -69.20 -38.73 -19.99
N ARG A 30 -68.23 -38.03 -19.38
CA ARG A 30 -67.76 -36.73 -19.85
C ARG A 30 -66.42 -36.93 -20.52
N ALA A 31 -66.35 -36.58 -21.80
CA ALA A 31 -65.10 -36.31 -22.49
C ALA A 31 -64.30 -35.28 -21.68
N SER A 32 -63.00 -35.50 -21.52
CA SER A 32 -62.10 -34.47 -20.99
C SER A 32 -62.16 -33.26 -21.92
N ALA A 33 -62.25 -32.06 -21.36
CA ALA A 33 -61.94 -30.86 -22.14
C ALA A 33 -60.48 -30.99 -22.58
N ALA A 34 -60.23 -30.98 -23.90
CA ALA A 34 -58.87 -30.96 -24.43
C ALA A 34 -58.12 -29.76 -23.82
N ALA A 35 -56.89 -29.94 -23.39
CA ALA A 35 -56.07 -28.84 -22.91
C ALA A 35 -55.90 -27.82 -24.05
N VAL A 36 -56.02 -26.53 -23.74
CA VAL A 36 -55.81 -25.46 -24.74
C VAL A 36 -54.41 -25.63 -25.32
N GLY A 37 -54.31 -25.73 -26.65
CA GLY A 37 -53.08 -25.97 -27.40
C GLY A 37 -52.65 -27.43 -27.61
N ASP A 38 -53.26 -28.41 -26.95
CA ASP A 38 -52.92 -29.84 -27.09
C ASP A 38 -53.56 -30.43 -28.37
N LEU A 39 -52.72 -30.68 -29.37
CA LEU A 39 -53.12 -31.12 -30.71
C LEU A 39 -53.04 -32.64 -30.88
N ASN A 40 -52.22 -33.31 -30.07
CA ASN A 40 -51.99 -34.74 -30.18
C ASN A 40 -52.85 -35.57 -29.19
N GLY A 41 -53.55 -34.91 -28.26
CA GLY A 41 -54.46 -35.51 -27.29
C GLY A 41 -53.76 -36.17 -26.10
N ASP A 42 -52.48 -35.88 -25.85
CA ASP A 42 -51.70 -36.42 -24.73
C ASP A 42 -51.91 -35.66 -23.41
N SER A 43 -52.78 -34.65 -23.42
CA SER A 43 -53.09 -33.77 -22.29
C SER A 43 -51.93 -32.90 -21.83
N GLN A 44 -50.91 -32.70 -22.67
CA GLN A 44 -49.78 -31.78 -22.47
C GLN A 44 -49.68 -30.82 -23.65
N LEU A 45 -49.27 -29.57 -23.39
CA LEU A 45 -48.90 -28.63 -24.45
C LEU A 45 -47.37 -28.65 -24.61
N THR A 46 -46.88 -29.16 -25.74
CA THR A 46 -45.44 -29.37 -25.97
C THR A 46 -44.98 -28.88 -27.34
N ALA A 47 -43.67 -28.98 -27.61
CA ALA A 47 -43.11 -28.72 -28.94
C ALA A 47 -43.65 -29.68 -30.02
N ALA A 48 -44.21 -30.84 -29.65
CA ALA A 48 -44.84 -31.76 -30.60
C ALA A 48 -46.13 -31.16 -31.19
N ASP A 49 -46.90 -30.44 -30.39
CA ASP A 49 -48.14 -29.76 -30.79
C ASP A 49 -47.85 -28.60 -31.74
N VAL A 50 -46.80 -27.82 -31.45
CA VAL A 50 -46.29 -26.79 -32.36
C VAL A 50 -45.91 -27.39 -33.71
N LYS A 51 -45.19 -28.53 -33.72
CA LYS A 51 -44.82 -29.22 -34.97
C LYS A 51 -46.04 -29.75 -35.73
N LEU A 52 -47.05 -30.24 -35.02
CA LEU A 52 -48.31 -30.70 -35.62
C LEU A 52 -49.05 -29.55 -36.32
N LEU A 53 -49.24 -28.43 -35.63
CA LEU A 53 -49.88 -27.25 -36.24
C LEU A 53 -49.04 -26.68 -37.40
N GLN A 54 -47.73 -26.59 -37.24
CA GLN A 54 -46.82 -26.11 -38.28
C GLN A 54 -46.86 -27.00 -39.53
N ASN A 55 -46.76 -28.33 -39.37
CA ASN A 55 -46.82 -29.28 -40.48
C ASN A 55 -48.19 -29.26 -41.16
N TRP A 56 -49.27 -29.14 -40.39
CA TRP A 56 -50.61 -29.01 -40.94
C TRP A 56 -50.79 -27.70 -41.73
N LEU A 57 -50.29 -26.57 -41.21
CA LEU A 57 -50.33 -25.28 -41.91
C LEU A 57 -49.56 -25.32 -43.25
N LEU A 58 -48.47 -26.08 -43.32
CA LEU A 58 -47.63 -26.23 -44.50
C LEU A 58 -48.20 -27.20 -45.55
N THR A 59 -48.75 -28.33 -45.12
CA THR A 59 -49.11 -29.43 -46.02
C THR A 59 -50.60 -29.54 -46.30
N LYS A 60 -51.44 -29.08 -45.36
CA LYS A 60 -52.90 -29.22 -45.37
C LYS A 60 -53.38 -30.67 -45.61
N SER A 61 -52.52 -31.68 -45.42
CA SER A 61 -52.71 -33.02 -46.03
C SER A 61 -53.31 -34.08 -45.10
N THR A 62 -53.78 -33.72 -43.91
CA THR A 62 -54.47 -34.62 -42.96
C THR A 62 -55.49 -33.87 -42.11
N SER A 63 -56.52 -34.57 -41.61
CA SER A 63 -57.40 -34.02 -40.58
C SER A 63 -56.61 -33.77 -39.30
N LEU A 64 -56.84 -32.62 -38.67
CA LEU A 64 -56.25 -32.26 -37.39
C LEU A 64 -57.37 -32.44 -36.36
N ASP A 65 -57.41 -33.60 -35.72
CA ASP A 65 -58.61 -34.07 -35.01
C ASP A 65 -58.95 -33.18 -33.80
N ASN A 66 -57.96 -32.58 -33.15
CA ASN A 66 -58.12 -31.60 -32.07
C ASN A 66 -57.87 -30.14 -32.51
N TRP A 67 -58.15 -29.78 -33.77
CA TRP A 67 -57.82 -28.44 -34.27
C TRP A 67 -58.39 -27.28 -33.45
N GLN A 68 -59.52 -27.46 -32.76
CA GLN A 68 -60.13 -26.43 -31.91
C GLN A 68 -59.28 -26.07 -30.69
N SER A 69 -58.42 -26.97 -30.20
CA SER A 69 -57.48 -26.63 -29.12
C SER A 69 -56.41 -25.65 -29.58
N ALA A 70 -56.13 -25.60 -30.88
CA ALA A 70 -55.14 -24.74 -31.49
C ALA A 70 -55.68 -23.40 -32.00
N ASP A 71 -56.99 -23.13 -31.92
CA ASP A 71 -57.62 -21.85 -32.28
C ASP A 71 -57.48 -20.85 -31.12
N LEU A 72 -56.26 -20.38 -30.90
CA LEU A 72 -55.88 -19.64 -29.69
C LEU A 72 -56.35 -18.18 -29.71
N ASP A 73 -56.66 -17.63 -30.88
CA ASP A 73 -57.28 -16.31 -31.01
C ASP A 73 -58.82 -16.35 -31.07
N GLY A 74 -59.40 -17.56 -31.08
CA GLY A 74 -60.84 -17.81 -31.03
C GLY A 74 -61.61 -17.37 -32.28
N ASN A 75 -60.91 -17.21 -33.43
CA ASN A 75 -61.51 -16.73 -34.67
C ASN A 75 -62.14 -17.84 -35.53
N GLY A 76 -62.01 -19.11 -35.12
CA GLY A 76 -62.52 -20.29 -35.80
C GLY A 76 -61.68 -20.74 -37.00
N ARG A 77 -60.44 -20.26 -37.15
CA ARG A 77 -59.54 -20.54 -38.28
C ARG A 77 -58.08 -20.63 -37.85
N LEU A 78 -57.53 -21.84 -37.95
CA LEU A 78 -56.09 -22.07 -37.77
C LEU A 78 -55.23 -21.39 -38.84
N ASN A 79 -54.38 -20.48 -38.40
CA ASN A 79 -53.46 -19.72 -39.25
C ASN A 79 -52.10 -19.45 -38.53
N ALA A 80 -51.28 -18.58 -39.11
CA ALA A 80 -49.95 -18.28 -38.55
C ALA A 80 -50.01 -17.55 -37.20
N ILE A 81 -51.11 -16.84 -36.90
CA ILE A 81 -51.36 -16.19 -35.60
C ILE A 81 -51.49 -17.26 -34.52
N ASP A 82 -52.32 -18.28 -34.76
CA ASP A 82 -52.46 -19.42 -33.85
C ASP A 82 -51.16 -20.15 -33.60
N LEU A 83 -50.34 -20.36 -34.64
CA LEU A 83 -49.02 -20.96 -34.49
C LEU A 83 -48.08 -20.09 -33.64
N SER A 84 -48.21 -18.77 -33.74
CA SER A 84 -47.40 -17.83 -32.97
C SER A 84 -47.82 -17.81 -31.50
N LEU A 85 -49.13 -17.80 -31.23
CA LEU A 85 -49.70 -17.92 -29.89
C LEU A 85 -49.34 -19.28 -29.26
N LEU A 86 -49.43 -20.37 -30.03
CA LEU A 86 -49.12 -21.71 -29.55
C LEU A 86 -47.65 -21.82 -29.14
N LYS A 87 -46.75 -21.19 -29.90
CA LYS A 87 -45.32 -21.10 -29.55
C LYS A 87 -45.06 -20.27 -28.29
N GLN A 88 -45.92 -19.31 -27.95
CA GLN A 88 -45.80 -18.51 -26.72
C GLN A 88 -46.30 -19.27 -25.49
N GLU A 89 -47.31 -20.12 -25.66
CA GLU A 89 -47.93 -20.89 -24.57
C GLU A 89 -47.19 -22.19 -24.24
N VAL A 90 -46.32 -22.70 -25.12
CA VAL A 90 -45.46 -23.87 -24.80
C VAL A 90 -44.49 -23.47 -23.69
N PRO A 91 -44.52 -24.13 -22.52
CA PRO A 91 -43.53 -23.91 -21.48
C PRO A 91 -42.14 -24.21 -22.05
N GLU A 92 -41.21 -23.27 -21.91
CA GLU A 92 -39.81 -23.51 -22.26
C GLU A 92 -39.26 -24.55 -21.28
N VAL A 93 -39.20 -25.82 -21.69
CA VAL A 93 -38.51 -26.87 -20.94
C VAL A 93 -37.03 -26.58 -21.09
N GLU A 94 -36.42 -25.92 -20.10
CA GLU A 94 -34.95 -25.89 -20.01
C GLU A 94 -34.47 -27.35 -19.94
N PRO A 95 -33.48 -27.75 -20.75
CA PRO A 95 -32.93 -29.09 -20.67
C PRO A 95 -32.38 -29.34 -19.26
N ASP A 96 -32.50 -30.58 -18.77
CA ASP A 96 -31.94 -30.96 -17.47
C ASP A 96 -30.47 -30.53 -17.37
N PRO A 97 -30.04 -29.99 -16.21
CA PRO A 97 -28.66 -29.58 -16.04
C PRO A 97 -27.72 -30.76 -16.21
N VAL A 98 -26.60 -30.53 -16.88
CA VAL A 98 -25.54 -31.52 -17.08
C VAL A 98 -24.43 -31.28 -16.07
N TYR A 99 -23.94 -32.32 -15.43
CA TYR A 99 -22.85 -32.24 -14.45
C TYR A 99 -21.56 -32.79 -15.06
N ILE A 100 -20.46 -32.06 -14.91
CA ILE A 100 -19.12 -32.43 -15.37
C ILE A 100 -18.21 -32.43 -14.15
N HIS A 101 -17.83 -33.62 -13.71
CA HIS A 101 -16.98 -33.81 -12.53
C HIS A 101 -15.52 -34.01 -12.95
N LEU A 102 -14.64 -33.18 -12.41
CA LEU A 102 -13.21 -33.18 -12.63
C LEU A 102 -12.51 -33.99 -11.53
N ASN A 103 -11.93 -35.13 -11.89
CA ASN A 103 -11.45 -36.17 -10.97
C ASN A 103 -9.92 -36.35 -11.04
N GLY A 104 -9.17 -35.27 -10.91
CA GLY A 104 -7.71 -35.25 -10.99
C GLY A 104 -7.20 -35.38 -12.42
N ARG A 105 -7.16 -36.58 -12.98
CA ARG A 105 -6.67 -36.83 -14.37
C ARG A 105 -7.73 -37.42 -15.29
N SER A 106 -8.99 -37.39 -14.87
CA SER A 106 -10.12 -37.93 -15.62
C SER A 106 -11.33 -37.03 -15.44
N ILE A 107 -12.28 -37.15 -16.36
CA ILE A 107 -13.56 -36.43 -16.30
C ILE A 107 -14.70 -37.44 -16.36
N THR A 108 -15.79 -37.16 -15.67
CA THR A 108 -17.06 -37.87 -15.83
C THR A 108 -18.17 -36.86 -16.09
N ALA A 109 -19.16 -37.21 -16.92
CA ALA A 109 -20.30 -36.35 -17.22
C ALA A 109 -21.64 -37.07 -17.00
N GLU A 110 -22.60 -36.38 -16.39
CA GLU A 110 -23.96 -36.85 -16.13
C GLU A 110 -24.94 -35.96 -16.91
N GLY A 111 -25.55 -36.51 -17.98
CA GLY A 111 -26.46 -35.79 -18.85
C GLY A 111 -26.13 -35.97 -20.34
N ALA A 112 -26.92 -35.35 -21.21
CA ALA A 112 -26.69 -35.38 -22.66
C ALA A 112 -25.69 -34.28 -23.09
N ASN A 113 -25.34 -34.26 -24.38
CA ASN A 113 -24.59 -33.17 -25.03
C ASN A 113 -23.14 -32.94 -24.54
N VAL A 114 -22.59 -33.87 -23.76
CA VAL A 114 -21.17 -33.89 -23.38
C VAL A 114 -20.55 -35.20 -23.82
N THR A 115 -19.43 -35.11 -24.53
CA THR A 115 -18.59 -36.26 -24.84
C THR A 115 -17.30 -36.17 -24.06
N VAL A 116 -16.90 -37.26 -23.39
CA VAL A 116 -15.65 -37.32 -22.63
C VAL A 116 -14.68 -38.26 -23.34
N SER A 117 -13.48 -37.76 -23.63
CA SER A 117 -12.38 -38.53 -24.20
C SER A 117 -11.12 -38.29 -23.39
N GLY A 118 -10.70 -39.29 -22.60
CA GLY A 118 -9.57 -39.16 -21.68
C GLY A 118 -9.81 -38.09 -20.62
N ASN A 119 -9.03 -37.02 -20.66
CA ASN A 119 -9.14 -35.85 -19.77
C ASN A 119 -9.68 -34.61 -20.50
N THR A 120 -10.37 -34.80 -21.62
CA THR A 120 -11.08 -33.75 -22.36
C THR A 120 -12.58 -34.00 -22.33
N ALA A 121 -13.35 -32.98 -21.96
CA ALA A 121 -14.80 -32.97 -22.08
C ALA A 121 -15.23 -31.97 -23.16
N THR A 122 -16.02 -32.41 -24.13
CA THR A 122 -16.52 -31.57 -25.23
C THR A 122 -18.03 -31.43 -25.12
N ILE A 123 -18.49 -30.20 -24.86
CA ILE A 123 -19.89 -29.76 -24.85
C ILE A 123 -20.31 -29.44 -26.29
N THR A 124 -21.39 -30.05 -26.77
CA THR A 124 -21.80 -29.99 -28.19
C THR A 124 -23.15 -29.31 -28.44
N ALA A 125 -23.80 -28.75 -27.41
CA ALA A 125 -25.06 -28.02 -27.55
C ALA A 125 -25.18 -26.94 -26.46
N SER A 126 -26.04 -25.95 -26.68
CA SER A 126 -26.46 -25.00 -25.65
C SER A 126 -27.13 -25.70 -24.47
N GLY A 127 -27.09 -25.07 -23.30
CA GLY A 127 -27.62 -25.66 -22.07
C GLY A 127 -26.91 -25.18 -20.80
N VAL A 128 -27.22 -25.85 -19.70
CA VAL A 128 -26.68 -25.57 -18.35
C VAL A 128 -25.71 -26.68 -17.97
N TYR A 129 -24.46 -26.32 -17.70
CA TYR A 129 -23.38 -27.25 -17.37
C TYR A 129 -22.74 -26.86 -16.03
N TYR A 130 -22.83 -27.71 -15.02
CA TYR A 130 -22.14 -27.52 -13.75
C TYR A 130 -20.80 -28.24 -13.76
N LEU A 131 -19.73 -27.51 -13.45
CA LEU A 131 -18.38 -28.04 -13.35
C LEU A 131 -17.94 -27.99 -11.89
N ASP A 132 -17.40 -29.08 -11.38
CA ASP A 132 -16.83 -29.17 -10.03
C ASP A 132 -15.61 -30.10 -9.99
N GLY A 133 -14.78 -29.94 -8.96
CA GLY A 133 -13.61 -30.79 -8.73
C GLY A 133 -12.32 -30.21 -9.31
N SER A 134 -11.33 -31.07 -9.56
CA SER A 134 -10.01 -30.64 -10.03
C SER A 134 -9.52 -31.43 -11.25
N LEU A 135 -8.78 -30.77 -12.16
CA LEU A 135 -8.21 -31.40 -13.35
C LEU A 135 -6.76 -30.97 -13.61
N GLU A 136 -5.86 -31.95 -13.74
CA GLU A 136 -4.47 -31.79 -14.13
C GLU A 136 -4.25 -32.26 -15.57
N GLY A 137 -3.75 -31.37 -16.43
CA GLY A 137 -3.34 -31.67 -17.81
C GLY A 137 -4.49 -31.94 -18.78
N GLY A 138 -5.71 -31.48 -18.48
CA GLY A 138 -6.90 -31.71 -19.30
C GLY A 138 -7.68 -30.42 -19.61
N GLN A 139 -8.76 -30.56 -20.38
CA GLN A 139 -9.47 -29.42 -20.98
C GLN A 139 -10.99 -29.60 -20.99
N VAL A 140 -11.72 -28.51 -20.85
CA VAL A 140 -13.15 -28.42 -21.20
C VAL A 140 -13.30 -27.63 -22.49
N ILE A 141 -13.95 -28.21 -23.50
CA ILE A 141 -14.17 -27.62 -24.82
C ILE A 141 -15.67 -27.36 -25.01
N VAL A 142 -16.03 -26.17 -25.47
CA VAL A 142 -17.35 -25.86 -26.00
C VAL A 142 -17.24 -25.81 -27.53
N ASN A 143 -17.94 -26.71 -28.21
CA ASN A 143 -17.93 -26.83 -29.66
C ASN A 143 -19.32 -27.25 -30.18
N VAL A 144 -20.21 -26.27 -30.28
CA VAL A 144 -21.56 -26.43 -30.84
C VAL A 144 -21.44 -26.55 -32.37
N PRO A 145 -21.76 -27.70 -33.00
CA PRO A 145 -21.44 -27.94 -34.40
C PRO A 145 -22.11 -27.01 -35.42
N ASP A 146 -23.28 -26.47 -35.09
CA ASP A 146 -24.03 -25.53 -35.92
C ASP A 146 -24.73 -24.48 -35.04
N GLU A 147 -24.07 -23.36 -34.83
CA GLU A 147 -24.56 -22.22 -34.04
C GLU A 147 -25.77 -21.52 -34.66
N THR A 148 -26.01 -21.70 -35.96
CA THR A 148 -27.19 -21.12 -36.63
C THR A 148 -28.46 -21.89 -36.29
N VAL A 149 -28.32 -23.17 -35.95
CA VAL A 149 -29.40 -24.03 -35.48
C VAL A 149 -29.55 -23.94 -33.96
N ASP A 150 -28.43 -23.86 -33.25
CA ASP A 150 -28.38 -23.76 -31.79
C ASP A 150 -27.82 -22.41 -31.34
N THR A 151 -28.68 -21.38 -31.40
CA THR A 151 -28.36 -19.98 -31.11
C THR A 151 -28.42 -19.62 -29.63
N LYS A 152 -28.75 -20.60 -28.76
CA LYS A 152 -28.88 -20.35 -27.32
C LYS A 152 -27.51 -20.36 -26.64
N THR A 153 -27.45 -19.78 -25.45
CA THR A 153 -26.20 -19.67 -24.69
C THR A 153 -25.78 -20.99 -24.05
N VAL A 154 -24.49 -21.33 -24.14
CA VAL A 154 -23.85 -22.35 -23.30
C VAL A 154 -23.52 -21.72 -21.94
N LYS A 155 -24.10 -22.23 -20.86
CA LYS A 155 -23.93 -21.69 -19.49
C LYS A 155 -23.06 -22.65 -18.68
N LEU A 156 -21.79 -22.30 -18.48
CA LEU A 156 -20.86 -23.04 -17.61
C LEU A 156 -20.95 -22.48 -16.20
N TYR A 157 -21.23 -23.31 -15.20
CA TYR A 157 -21.27 -22.94 -13.78
C TYR A 157 -20.03 -23.51 -13.08
N LEU A 158 -19.09 -22.65 -12.70
CA LEU A 158 -17.88 -23.06 -12.00
C LEU A 158 -18.16 -23.14 -10.49
N ASN A 159 -18.20 -24.36 -9.97
CA ASN A 159 -18.67 -24.71 -8.63
C ASN A 159 -17.55 -25.31 -7.75
N GLY A 160 -16.42 -24.62 -7.65
CA GLY A 160 -15.24 -25.13 -6.95
C GLY A 160 -14.30 -25.88 -7.89
N VAL A 161 -14.05 -25.30 -9.06
CA VAL A 161 -13.22 -25.85 -10.14
C VAL A 161 -11.77 -25.47 -9.92
N ASN A 162 -10.85 -26.42 -9.99
CA ASN A 162 -9.41 -26.17 -10.02
C ASN A 162 -8.77 -26.88 -11.22
N MET A 163 -8.30 -26.15 -12.23
CA MET A 163 -7.73 -26.74 -13.44
C MET A 163 -6.32 -26.21 -13.70
N THR A 164 -5.44 -27.11 -14.13
CA THR A 164 -4.14 -26.76 -14.70
C THR A 164 -3.98 -27.46 -16.04
N ASN A 165 -3.60 -26.74 -17.10
CA ASN A 165 -3.34 -27.35 -18.41
C ASN A 165 -2.03 -26.84 -19.02
N GLN A 166 -1.15 -27.77 -19.42
CA GLN A 166 0.24 -27.44 -19.77
C GLN A 166 0.38 -26.88 -21.18
N SER A 167 -0.36 -27.39 -22.15
CA SER A 167 -0.11 -27.12 -23.58
C SER A 167 -1.35 -26.59 -24.31
N ALA A 168 -2.44 -26.33 -23.59
CA ALA A 168 -3.72 -25.88 -24.14
C ALA A 168 -4.50 -25.07 -23.08
N PRO A 169 -5.55 -24.33 -23.49
CA PRO A 169 -6.46 -23.68 -22.54
C PRO A 169 -7.06 -24.66 -21.53
N CYS A 170 -7.34 -24.21 -20.30
CA CYS A 170 -8.16 -24.99 -19.37
C CYS A 170 -9.59 -25.09 -19.91
N ILE A 171 -10.14 -23.97 -20.36
CA ILE A 171 -11.45 -23.88 -21.00
C ILE A 171 -11.28 -23.25 -22.37
N MET A 172 -11.75 -23.93 -23.41
CA MET A 172 -11.72 -23.49 -24.80
C MET A 172 -13.13 -23.43 -25.37
N VAL A 173 -13.58 -22.27 -25.83
CA VAL A 173 -14.77 -22.15 -26.68
C VAL A 173 -14.29 -22.12 -28.13
N GLU A 174 -14.45 -23.24 -28.82
CA GLU A 174 -14.11 -23.38 -30.23
C GLU A 174 -15.20 -22.83 -31.15
N ASN A 175 -16.47 -23.10 -30.81
CA ASN A 175 -17.63 -22.64 -31.55
C ASN A 175 -18.87 -22.60 -30.65
N ALA A 176 -19.52 -21.44 -30.52
CA ALA A 176 -20.86 -21.26 -29.96
C ALA A 176 -21.35 -19.83 -30.22
N GLU A 177 -22.65 -19.65 -30.47
CA GLU A 177 -23.23 -18.30 -30.62
C GLU A 177 -22.92 -17.40 -29.41
N ASN A 178 -23.02 -17.96 -28.19
CA ASN A 178 -22.65 -17.26 -26.96
C ASN A 178 -22.29 -18.24 -25.84
N THR A 179 -21.25 -17.93 -25.08
CA THR A 179 -20.90 -18.69 -23.87
C THR A 179 -20.88 -17.79 -22.63
N SER A 180 -21.41 -18.30 -21.53
CA SER A 180 -21.29 -17.64 -20.22
C SER A 180 -20.59 -18.52 -19.20
N VAL A 181 -19.60 -17.95 -18.51
CA VAL A 181 -18.96 -18.52 -17.33
C VAL A 181 -19.60 -17.90 -16.10
N ASN A 182 -20.25 -18.73 -15.29
CA ASN A 182 -21.08 -18.38 -14.15
C ASN A 182 -20.36 -18.81 -12.87
N LEU A 183 -19.83 -17.86 -12.12
CA LEU A 183 -19.12 -18.09 -10.86
C LEU A 183 -20.12 -18.32 -9.74
N VAL A 184 -20.20 -19.55 -9.23
CA VAL A 184 -21.17 -19.95 -8.21
C VAL A 184 -20.87 -19.26 -6.88
N GLU A 185 -21.89 -18.73 -6.23
CA GLU A 185 -21.77 -18.01 -4.94
C GLU A 185 -21.02 -18.83 -3.89
N GLY A 186 -20.07 -18.19 -3.20
CA GLY A 186 -19.28 -18.82 -2.13
C GLY A 186 -18.31 -19.89 -2.61
N LYS A 187 -18.10 -20.03 -3.92
CA LYS A 187 -17.14 -20.97 -4.51
C LYS A 187 -15.94 -20.24 -5.05
N GLU A 188 -14.78 -20.83 -4.79
CA GLU A 188 -13.49 -20.41 -5.32
C GLU A 188 -13.10 -21.30 -6.48
N ASN A 189 -12.78 -20.70 -7.61
CA ASN A 189 -12.33 -21.42 -8.80
C ASN A 189 -10.93 -20.95 -9.18
N SER A 190 -10.09 -21.87 -9.67
CA SER A 190 -8.76 -21.54 -10.18
C SER A 190 -8.48 -22.22 -11.51
N LEU A 191 -7.90 -21.48 -12.45
CA LEU A 191 -7.40 -21.99 -13.72
C LEU A 191 -5.95 -21.56 -13.88
N SER A 192 -5.08 -22.45 -14.35
CA SER A 192 -3.69 -22.10 -14.63
C SER A 192 -3.13 -22.78 -15.88
N ASP A 193 -2.17 -22.14 -16.54
CA ASP A 193 -1.34 -22.82 -17.51
C ASP A 193 -0.23 -23.66 -16.82
N GLY A 194 0.55 -24.37 -17.63
CA GLY A 194 1.77 -25.03 -17.19
C GLY A 194 3.03 -24.27 -17.56
N SER A 195 4.18 -24.90 -17.35
CA SER A 195 5.50 -24.34 -17.62
C SER A 195 5.95 -24.45 -19.10
N GLU A 196 5.09 -24.92 -19.99
CA GLU A 196 5.40 -25.09 -21.41
C GLU A 196 4.55 -24.14 -22.24
N ALA A 197 5.18 -23.43 -23.17
CA ALA A 197 4.43 -22.62 -24.12
C ALA A 197 3.71 -23.55 -25.10
N PRO A 198 2.44 -23.30 -25.45
CA PRO A 198 1.78 -24.01 -26.53
C PRO A 198 2.62 -23.95 -27.82
N ALA A 199 2.54 -24.97 -28.67
CA ALA A 199 3.22 -24.96 -29.96
C ALA A 199 2.87 -23.68 -30.72
N ALA A 200 3.91 -23.01 -31.27
CA ALA A 200 3.78 -21.67 -31.84
C ALA A 200 2.71 -21.63 -32.95
N GLU A 201 1.55 -21.06 -32.63
CA GLU A 201 0.52 -20.65 -33.58
C GLU A 201 0.83 -19.21 -34.02
N THR A 202 0.78 -18.94 -35.32
CA THR A 202 0.76 -17.56 -35.83
C THR A 202 -0.61 -16.96 -35.54
N GLU A 203 -0.78 -16.35 -34.37
CA GLU A 203 -1.96 -15.58 -33.92
C GLU A 203 -3.34 -16.22 -34.24
N PRO A 204 -4.09 -16.67 -33.22
CA PRO A 204 -4.04 -16.16 -31.85
C PRO A 204 -3.12 -16.98 -30.94
N ALA A 205 -2.33 -16.30 -30.09
CA ALA A 205 -1.75 -16.97 -28.93
C ALA A 205 -2.88 -17.43 -27.98
N PHE A 206 -2.72 -18.62 -27.41
CA PHE A 206 -3.72 -19.22 -26.50
C PHE A 206 -3.84 -18.44 -25.19
N ALA A 207 -4.94 -18.69 -24.49
CA ALA A 207 -5.21 -18.16 -23.15
C ALA A 207 -5.64 -19.28 -22.21
N VAL A 208 -5.49 -19.09 -20.91
CA VAL A 208 -5.97 -20.07 -19.90
C VAL A 208 -7.49 -20.29 -20.03
N LEU A 209 -8.23 -19.19 -20.22
CA LEU A 209 -9.62 -19.19 -20.66
C LEU A 209 -9.70 -18.53 -22.05
N HIS A 210 -9.96 -19.33 -23.08
CA HIS A 210 -9.99 -18.84 -24.45
C HIS A 210 -11.38 -19.04 -25.07
N SER A 211 -11.86 -18.02 -25.78
CA SER A 211 -13.10 -18.10 -26.56
C SER A 211 -12.90 -17.55 -27.97
N LYS A 212 -13.31 -18.33 -28.98
CA LYS A 212 -13.39 -17.86 -30.37
C LYS A 212 -14.63 -17.01 -30.64
N ASP A 213 -15.64 -17.12 -29.79
CA ASP A 213 -16.91 -16.39 -29.89
C ASP A 213 -17.16 -15.55 -28.64
N ASP A 214 -18.35 -14.95 -28.55
CA ASP A 214 -18.76 -14.10 -27.43
C ASP A 214 -18.65 -14.82 -26.07
N LEU A 215 -18.03 -14.13 -25.12
CA LEU A 215 -17.79 -14.65 -23.78
C LEU A 215 -18.31 -13.67 -22.72
N THR A 216 -19.15 -14.16 -21.81
CA THR A 216 -19.60 -13.41 -20.63
C THR A 216 -19.15 -14.10 -19.35
N VAL A 217 -18.40 -13.40 -18.49
CA VAL A 217 -18.13 -13.82 -17.11
C VAL A 217 -19.13 -13.12 -16.18
N LYS A 218 -19.80 -13.87 -15.30
CA LYS A 218 -20.80 -13.34 -14.37
C LYS A 218 -20.95 -14.22 -13.13
N GLY A 219 -21.76 -13.79 -12.17
CA GLY A 219 -22.03 -14.54 -10.92
C GLY A 219 -21.54 -13.76 -9.70
N SER A 220 -21.43 -14.43 -8.55
CA SER A 220 -20.96 -13.83 -7.29
C SER A 220 -19.84 -14.63 -6.62
N GLY A 221 -19.45 -15.77 -7.20
CA GLY A 221 -18.24 -16.52 -6.80
C GLY A 221 -16.95 -15.87 -7.29
N SER A 222 -15.82 -16.57 -7.07
CA SER A 222 -14.50 -16.10 -7.48
C SER A 222 -13.82 -17.00 -8.51
N LEU A 223 -12.96 -16.40 -9.32
CA LEU A 223 -12.12 -17.05 -10.33
C LEU A 223 -10.71 -16.46 -10.28
N ALA A 224 -9.71 -17.28 -9.98
CA ALA A 224 -8.30 -16.91 -10.03
C ALA A 224 -7.62 -17.56 -11.25
N ILE A 225 -7.07 -16.76 -12.14
CA ILE A 225 -6.34 -17.20 -13.33
C ILE A 225 -4.85 -16.89 -13.14
N ASN A 226 -4.02 -17.93 -13.19
CA ASN A 226 -2.56 -17.80 -13.18
C ASN A 226 -2.00 -18.21 -14.55
N ALA A 227 -1.59 -17.24 -15.36
CA ALA A 227 -1.11 -17.47 -16.72
C ALA A 227 0.38 -17.09 -16.84
N GLY A 228 1.27 -18.04 -16.60
CA GLY A 228 2.71 -17.80 -16.61
C GLY A 228 3.29 -17.53 -18.01
N LEU A 229 2.71 -18.13 -19.05
CA LEU A 229 3.22 -18.10 -20.42
C LEU A 229 2.19 -17.65 -21.46
N GLN A 230 0.91 -17.77 -21.14
CA GLN A 230 -0.22 -17.47 -22.01
C GLN A 230 -0.96 -16.19 -21.58
N TYR A 231 -1.90 -15.72 -22.40
CA TYR A 231 -2.87 -14.73 -21.93
C TYR A 231 -3.74 -15.31 -20.81
N GLY A 232 -4.25 -14.47 -19.91
CA GLY A 232 -5.21 -14.92 -18.89
C GLY A 232 -6.55 -15.31 -19.51
N ILE A 233 -7.25 -14.32 -20.05
CA ILE A 233 -8.53 -14.46 -20.76
C ILE A 233 -8.39 -13.86 -22.16
N HIS A 234 -8.73 -14.62 -23.20
CA HIS A 234 -8.78 -14.11 -24.58
C HIS A 234 -10.12 -14.46 -25.25
N CYS A 235 -10.79 -13.46 -25.80
CA CYS A 235 -12.01 -13.59 -26.58
C CYS A 235 -11.80 -12.97 -27.98
N ASN A 236 -12.07 -13.73 -29.05
CA ASN A 236 -11.95 -13.23 -30.43
C ASN A 236 -13.12 -12.34 -30.87
N ASN A 237 -14.18 -12.23 -30.06
CA ASN A 237 -15.31 -11.34 -30.29
C ASN A 237 -15.51 -10.37 -29.10
N ASP A 238 -16.72 -10.30 -28.55
CA ASP A 238 -17.05 -9.45 -27.41
C ASP A 238 -16.79 -10.17 -26.08
N LEU A 239 -16.03 -9.53 -25.20
CA LEU A 239 -15.81 -10.01 -23.84
C LEU A 239 -16.56 -9.14 -22.83
N LYS A 240 -17.41 -9.76 -22.00
CA LYS A 240 -18.28 -9.05 -21.05
C LYS A 240 -18.05 -9.56 -19.62
N PHE A 241 -17.87 -8.65 -18.67
CA PHE A 241 -17.88 -8.94 -17.23
C PHE A 241 -19.12 -8.32 -16.59
N ASN A 242 -20.00 -9.15 -16.03
CA ASN A 242 -21.28 -8.74 -15.44
C ASN A 242 -21.39 -9.14 -13.96
N GLY A 243 -20.28 -9.33 -13.26
CA GLY A 243 -20.24 -9.74 -11.85
C GLY A 243 -19.13 -10.75 -11.53
N GLY A 244 -18.99 -11.03 -10.23
CA GLY A 244 -18.04 -12.00 -9.68
C GLY A 244 -16.70 -11.35 -9.32
N THR A 245 -15.84 -12.12 -8.64
CA THR A 245 -14.47 -11.69 -8.32
C THR A 245 -13.49 -12.42 -9.23
N VAL A 246 -12.85 -11.70 -10.15
CA VAL A 246 -11.89 -12.27 -11.11
C VAL A 246 -10.50 -11.72 -10.82
N ALA A 247 -9.58 -12.59 -10.43
CA ALA A 247 -8.17 -12.25 -10.27
C ALA A 247 -7.36 -12.85 -11.42
N VAL A 248 -6.52 -12.07 -12.08
CA VAL A 248 -5.67 -12.55 -13.18
C VAL A 248 -4.23 -12.11 -12.92
N THR A 249 -3.32 -13.08 -12.88
CA THR A 249 -1.88 -12.84 -12.80
C THR A 249 -1.20 -13.41 -14.03
N THR A 250 -0.38 -12.60 -14.71
CA THR A 250 0.38 -13.04 -15.89
C THR A 250 1.89 -12.90 -15.73
N GLY A 251 2.66 -13.75 -16.42
CA GLY A 251 4.12 -13.73 -16.38
C GLY A 251 4.81 -13.03 -17.56
N ASN A 252 4.17 -12.96 -18.73
CA ASN A 252 4.78 -12.43 -19.95
C ASN A 252 3.77 -11.92 -21.01
N ALA A 253 2.49 -11.80 -20.65
CA ALA A 253 1.40 -11.61 -21.61
C ALA A 253 0.27 -10.73 -21.03
N ASP A 254 -0.66 -10.32 -21.88
CA ASP A 254 -1.86 -9.57 -21.48
C ASP A 254 -2.76 -10.40 -20.55
N ALA A 255 -3.33 -9.77 -19.53
CA ALA A 255 -4.22 -10.45 -18.60
C ALA A 255 -5.61 -10.69 -19.20
N VAL A 256 -6.23 -9.67 -19.78
CA VAL A 256 -7.57 -9.74 -20.37
C VAL A 256 -7.56 -9.12 -21.76
N ARG A 257 -7.97 -9.91 -22.76
CA ARG A 257 -7.95 -9.50 -24.16
C ARG A 257 -9.27 -9.82 -24.85
N GLY A 258 -9.98 -8.78 -25.28
CA GLY A 258 -11.09 -8.88 -26.22
C GLY A 258 -10.67 -8.39 -27.59
N ARG A 259 -11.07 -9.06 -28.66
CA ARG A 259 -10.70 -8.62 -30.00
C ARG A 259 -11.66 -7.57 -30.53
N THR A 260 -12.97 -7.81 -30.47
CA THR A 260 -13.98 -6.85 -30.97
C THR A 260 -14.28 -5.79 -29.93
N SER A 261 -14.58 -6.17 -28.68
CA SER A 261 -14.80 -5.23 -27.59
C SER A 261 -14.52 -5.87 -26.23
N VAL A 262 -14.30 -5.02 -25.22
CA VAL A 262 -14.34 -5.42 -23.80
C VAL A 262 -15.32 -4.54 -23.05
N THR A 263 -16.26 -5.14 -22.33
CA THR A 263 -17.23 -4.44 -21.49
C THR A 263 -17.17 -4.93 -20.05
N VAL A 264 -17.04 -4.02 -19.09
CA VAL A 264 -17.23 -4.31 -17.66
C VAL A 264 -18.49 -3.59 -17.18
N LYS A 265 -19.49 -4.34 -16.74
CA LYS A 265 -20.74 -3.82 -16.18
C LYS A 265 -20.77 -3.88 -14.67
N ASP A 266 -20.21 -4.92 -14.09
CA ASP A 266 -20.15 -5.13 -12.65
C ASP A 266 -19.09 -6.19 -12.30
N GLY A 267 -18.79 -6.35 -11.01
CA GLY A 267 -17.83 -7.31 -10.46
C GLY A 267 -16.55 -6.67 -9.93
N THR A 268 -15.66 -7.50 -9.39
CA THR A 268 -14.33 -7.10 -8.91
C THR A 268 -13.27 -7.72 -9.81
N LEU A 269 -12.41 -6.91 -10.42
CA LEU A 269 -11.29 -7.36 -11.23
C LEU A 269 -9.95 -6.95 -10.58
N GLU A 270 -9.14 -7.94 -10.22
CA GLU A 270 -7.80 -7.76 -9.63
C GLU A 270 -6.75 -8.28 -10.60
N ILE A 271 -6.00 -7.38 -11.26
CA ILE A 271 -5.11 -7.72 -12.37
C ILE A 271 -3.66 -7.35 -12.00
N ASP A 272 -2.77 -8.34 -12.04
CA ASP A 272 -1.31 -8.14 -12.03
C ASP A 272 -0.72 -8.72 -13.33
N SER A 273 -0.49 -7.86 -14.31
CA SER A 273 -0.11 -8.23 -15.67
C SER A 273 1.32 -7.82 -16.01
N GLU A 274 2.10 -8.72 -16.61
CA GLU A 274 3.39 -8.37 -17.22
C GLU A 274 3.26 -7.88 -18.68
N GLY A 275 2.05 -7.92 -19.26
CA GLY A 275 1.69 -7.26 -20.51
C GLY A 275 0.71 -6.12 -20.27
N ASP A 276 -0.30 -6.01 -21.14
CA ASP A 276 -1.43 -5.11 -20.90
C ASP A 276 -2.38 -5.69 -19.82
N GLY A 277 -3.04 -4.81 -19.07
CA GLY A 277 -4.05 -5.22 -18.09
C GLY A 277 -5.33 -5.71 -18.78
N ILE A 278 -6.09 -4.76 -19.33
CA ILE A 278 -7.28 -5.05 -20.14
C ILE A 278 -7.07 -4.41 -21.51
N LYS A 279 -7.28 -5.20 -22.57
CA LYS A 279 -7.04 -4.78 -23.95
C LYS A 279 -8.21 -5.12 -24.87
N SER A 280 -8.70 -4.11 -25.60
CA SER A 280 -9.53 -4.29 -26.79
C SER A 280 -8.68 -4.07 -28.05
N THR A 281 -8.45 -5.12 -28.84
CA THR A 281 -7.44 -5.06 -29.93
C THR A 281 -7.92 -4.49 -31.25
N LYS A 282 -9.24 -4.39 -31.47
CA LYS A 282 -9.80 -3.82 -32.71
C LYS A 282 -10.95 -2.85 -32.50
N GLY A 283 -11.58 -2.83 -31.33
CA GLY A 283 -12.71 -1.97 -31.07
C GLY A 283 -12.61 -1.25 -29.74
N ASN A 284 -13.78 -0.98 -29.18
CA ASN A 284 -13.94 -0.13 -28.02
C ASN A 284 -13.75 -0.91 -26.71
N MET A 285 -13.57 -0.15 -25.64
CA MET A 285 -13.71 -0.65 -24.28
C MET A 285 -14.71 0.21 -23.51
N GLU A 286 -15.59 -0.45 -22.76
CA GLU A 286 -16.62 0.19 -21.95
C GLU A 286 -16.59 -0.32 -20.51
N ILE A 287 -16.49 0.59 -19.55
CA ILE A 287 -16.62 0.30 -18.11
C ILE A 287 -17.80 1.11 -17.59
N THR A 288 -18.85 0.43 -17.17
CA THR A 288 -20.11 1.05 -16.69
C THR A 288 -20.36 0.78 -15.20
N GLY A 289 -19.52 -0.03 -14.57
CA GLY A 289 -19.60 -0.41 -13.15
C GLY A 289 -18.46 -1.34 -12.72
N GLY A 290 -18.52 -1.83 -11.49
CA GLY A 290 -17.52 -2.72 -10.89
C GLY A 290 -16.38 -2.02 -10.15
N SER A 291 -15.51 -2.81 -9.52
CA SER A 291 -14.28 -2.39 -8.82
C SER A 291 -13.09 -3.03 -9.52
N ILE A 292 -12.21 -2.23 -10.12
CA ILE A 292 -11.15 -2.69 -11.02
C ILE A 292 -9.81 -2.16 -10.51
N ARG A 293 -8.88 -3.06 -10.22
CA ARG A 293 -7.52 -2.73 -9.79
C ARG A 293 -6.51 -3.42 -10.69
N ILE A 294 -5.70 -2.63 -11.39
CA ILE A 294 -4.79 -3.10 -12.44
C ILE A 294 -3.39 -2.58 -12.15
N LYS A 295 -2.45 -3.52 -12.02
CA LYS A 295 -1.02 -3.31 -12.15
C LYS A 295 -0.58 -3.97 -13.45
N ALA A 296 -0.12 -3.18 -14.42
CA ALA A 296 0.35 -3.68 -15.71
C ALA A 296 1.81 -3.27 -15.94
N SER A 297 2.63 -4.13 -16.55
CA SER A 297 3.96 -3.77 -17.06
C SER A 297 3.90 -3.08 -18.42
N SER A 298 2.73 -3.01 -19.08
CA SER A 298 2.49 -2.16 -20.24
C SER A 298 1.27 -1.25 -20.02
N ASP A 299 0.24 -1.30 -20.88
CA ASP A 299 -0.93 -0.43 -20.76
C ASP A 299 -1.94 -1.04 -19.77
N ALA A 300 -2.35 -0.31 -18.73
CA ALA A 300 -3.33 -0.85 -17.78
C ALA A 300 -4.71 -1.01 -18.43
N LEU A 301 -5.16 0.00 -19.19
CA LEU A 301 -6.33 -0.05 -20.05
C LEU A 301 -5.95 0.36 -21.47
N GLN A 302 -6.18 -0.51 -22.46
CA GLN A 302 -5.96 -0.21 -23.87
C GLN A 302 -7.21 -0.49 -24.71
N ALA A 303 -7.64 0.51 -25.50
CA ALA A 303 -8.60 0.33 -26.58
C ALA A 303 -8.01 0.75 -27.94
N GLU A 304 -8.34 0.01 -29.00
CA GLU A 304 -7.94 0.37 -30.37
C GLU A 304 -8.85 1.45 -30.96
N THR A 305 -10.08 1.59 -30.47
CA THR A 305 -10.97 2.72 -30.81
C THR A 305 -11.24 3.58 -29.59
N ASP A 306 -12.49 3.68 -29.14
CA ASP A 306 -12.91 4.53 -28.03
C ASP A 306 -12.78 3.78 -26.70
N LEU A 307 -12.47 4.54 -25.64
CA LEU A 307 -12.53 4.07 -24.26
C LEU A 307 -13.53 4.92 -23.48
N SER A 308 -14.54 4.27 -22.89
CA SER A 308 -15.60 4.94 -22.14
C SER A 308 -15.72 4.37 -20.73
N LEU A 309 -15.57 5.21 -19.72
CA LEU A 309 -15.80 4.89 -18.32
C LEU A 309 -17.00 5.73 -17.84
N THR A 310 -18.20 5.14 -17.85
CA THR A 310 -19.43 5.80 -17.40
C THR A 310 -19.89 5.37 -16.00
N GLY A 311 -19.06 4.57 -15.33
CA GLY A 311 -19.26 4.11 -13.96
C GLY A 311 -18.06 3.30 -13.48
N GLY A 312 -18.17 2.75 -12.28
CA GLY A 312 -17.14 1.91 -11.67
C GLY A 312 -16.08 2.68 -10.87
N ASP A 313 -15.38 1.93 -10.02
CA ASP A 313 -14.19 2.35 -9.29
C ASP A 313 -12.96 1.69 -9.92
N VAL A 314 -12.06 2.50 -10.49
CA VAL A 314 -10.95 2.02 -11.33
C VAL A 314 -9.60 2.55 -10.82
N GLN A 315 -8.67 1.64 -10.67
CA GLN A 315 -7.26 1.94 -10.45
C GLN A 315 -6.41 1.30 -11.56
N ALA A 316 -5.90 2.13 -12.47
CA ALA A 316 -5.21 1.71 -13.67
C ALA A 316 -3.74 2.16 -13.66
N CYS A 317 -2.86 1.31 -13.11
CA CYS A 317 -1.43 1.60 -12.96
C CYS A 317 -0.61 0.80 -13.99
N GLY A 318 -0.12 1.48 -15.04
CA GLY A 318 0.69 0.87 -16.10
C GLY A 318 1.92 1.71 -16.44
N ASP A 319 2.66 1.31 -17.47
CA ASP A 319 3.62 2.20 -18.14
C ASP A 319 2.87 3.35 -18.82
N ARG A 320 1.65 3.06 -19.30
CA ARG A 320 0.53 4.01 -19.46
C ARG A 320 -0.68 3.53 -18.66
N GLY A 321 -1.31 4.43 -17.92
CA GLY A 321 -2.52 4.09 -17.17
C GLY A 321 -3.74 3.88 -18.08
N ILE A 322 -3.86 4.71 -19.12
CA ILE A 322 -4.94 4.65 -20.11
C ILE A 322 -4.36 4.93 -21.48
N LYS A 323 -4.79 4.16 -22.48
CA LYS A 323 -4.49 4.40 -23.89
C LYS A 323 -5.70 4.07 -24.77
N ALA A 324 -6.05 5.01 -25.65
CA ALA A 324 -7.04 4.79 -26.70
C ALA A 324 -6.62 5.54 -27.97
N ALA A 325 -6.79 4.91 -29.15
CA ALA A 325 -6.56 5.62 -30.40
C ALA A 325 -7.70 6.59 -30.74
N GLY A 326 -8.91 6.29 -30.27
CA GLY A 326 -10.11 7.11 -30.39
C GLY A 326 -10.34 8.01 -29.17
N LYS A 327 -11.60 8.31 -28.91
CA LYS A 327 -12.03 9.21 -27.83
C LYS A 327 -11.96 8.51 -26.48
N ILE A 328 -11.45 9.21 -25.47
CA ILE A 328 -11.54 8.82 -24.06
C ILE A 328 -12.69 9.61 -23.41
N THR A 329 -13.61 8.93 -22.73
CA THR A 329 -14.73 9.55 -21.99
C THR A 329 -14.77 9.05 -20.54
N LEU A 330 -14.76 9.98 -19.58
CA LEU A 330 -14.89 9.77 -18.14
C LEU A 330 -16.14 10.53 -17.68
N ASP A 331 -17.21 9.79 -17.35
CA ASP A 331 -18.52 10.38 -17.04
C ASP A 331 -19.35 9.48 -16.11
N GLY A 332 -19.12 9.59 -14.80
CA GLY A 332 -19.74 8.79 -13.74
C GLY A 332 -18.79 7.81 -13.03
N CYS A 333 -17.52 7.74 -13.42
CA CYS A 333 -16.53 6.83 -12.82
C CYS A 333 -15.66 7.51 -11.75
N SER A 334 -15.19 6.73 -10.76
CA SER A 334 -14.05 7.11 -9.92
C SER A 334 -12.81 6.43 -10.47
N ILE A 335 -11.79 7.19 -10.90
CA ILE A 335 -10.57 6.63 -11.47
C ILE A 335 -9.30 7.29 -10.94
N LEU A 336 -8.32 6.45 -10.59
CA LEU A 336 -6.91 6.79 -10.53
C LEU A 336 -6.18 6.03 -11.65
N ALA A 337 -5.67 6.75 -12.65
CA ALA A 337 -4.77 6.16 -13.64
C ALA A 337 -3.37 6.73 -13.49
N THR A 338 -2.35 5.87 -13.44
CA THR A 338 -0.95 6.29 -13.30
C THR A 338 -0.08 5.70 -14.39
N ALA A 339 0.90 6.46 -14.85
CA ALA A 339 1.86 6.07 -15.88
C ALA A 339 3.29 6.40 -15.47
N CYS A 340 4.26 5.55 -15.86
CA CYS A 340 5.69 5.80 -15.66
C CYS A 340 6.31 6.58 -16.81
N ASP A 341 5.98 6.20 -18.04
CA ASP A 341 6.81 6.50 -19.21
C ASP A 341 6.21 7.62 -20.06
N GLU A 342 4.91 7.53 -20.34
CA GLU A 342 4.21 8.49 -21.21
C GLU A 342 2.90 8.95 -20.55
N PRO A 343 2.55 10.26 -20.66
CA PRO A 343 1.23 10.72 -20.28
C PRO A 343 0.16 10.14 -21.21
N CYS A 344 -1.10 10.22 -20.81
CA CYS A 344 -2.21 9.82 -21.69
C CYS A 344 -2.31 10.76 -22.90
N GLU A 345 -2.03 10.24 -24.09
CA GLU A 345 -2.35 10.90 -25.35
C GLU A 345 -3.88 10.86 -25.55
N ASN A 346 -4.48 11.95 -26.04
CA ASN A 346 -5.92 12.04 -26.36
C ASN A 346 -6.93 12.06 -25.21
N LEU A 347 -6.55 12.41 -23.97
CA LEU A 347 -7.54 12.56 -22.90
C LEU A 347 -8.63 13.61 -23.27
N GLY A 348 -8.26 14.77 -23.80
CA GLY A 348 -9.23 15.81 -24.18
C GLY A 348 -10.08 16.35 -23.02
N SER A 349 -11.15 17.08 -23.33
CA SER A 349 -12.10 17.57 -22.32
C SER A 349 -13.05 16.47 -21.87
N GLN A 350 -13.25 16.37 -20.56
CA GLN A 350 -14.08 15.35 -19.94
C GLN A 350 -15.42 15.94 -19.45
N PRO A 351 -16.53 15.17 -19.52
CA PRO A 351 -17.81 15.58 -18.95
C PRO A 351 -17.77 15.83 -17.44
N GLN A 352 -16.95 15.06 -16.71
CA GLN A 352 -16.77 15.21 -15.26
C GLN A 352 -15.40 15.81 -14.89
N ALA A 353 -15.28 16.30 -13.65
CA ALA A 353 -14.04 16.90 -13.16
C ALA A 353 -12.87 15.92 -13.26
N THR A 354 -11.87 16.30 -14.05
CA THR A 354 -10.70 15.47 -14.34
C THR A 354 -9.42 16.30 -14.16
N TYR A 355 -8.45 15.73 -13.47
CA TYR A 355 -7.16 16.31 -13.16
C TYR A 355 -6.08 15.45 -13.80
N ALA A 356 -5.16 16.07 -14.53
CA ALA A 356 -3.97 15.41 -15.06
C ALA A 356 -2.73 16.10 -14.46
N PHE A 357 -1.92 15.35 -13.74
CA PHE A 357 -0.70 15.84 -13.08
C PHE A 357 0.53 15.19 -13.70
N ASN A 358 1.43 16.02 -14.22
CA ASN A 358 2.72 15.60 -14.77
C ASN A 358 3.82 16.05 -13.81
N TYR A 359 4.48 15.08 -13.17
CA TYR A 359 5.45 15.34 -12.11
C TYR A 359 6.86 15.57 -12.64
N THR A 360 7.59 16.44 -11.95
CA THR A 360 9.01 16.73 -12.24
C THR A 360 9.91 15.52 -11.95
N LYS A 361 9.61 14.77 -10.89
CA LYS A 361 10.29 13.51 -10.53
C LYS A 361 9.33 12.32 -10.62
N GLN A 362 9.89 11.14 -10.77
CA GLN A 362 9.18 9.88 -10.67
C GLN A 362 9.02 9.50 -9.20
N TRP A 363 7.79 9.22 -8.81
CA TRP A 363 7.44 8.78 -7.46
C TRP A 363 7.49 7.26 -7.37
N SER A 364 7.89 6.75 -6.21
CA SER A 364 7.84 5.31 -5.91
C SER A 364 6.40 4.80 -5.82
N LYS A 365 6.20 3.47 -5.93
CA LYS A 365 4.91 2.83 -5.58
C LYS A 365 4.55 3.08 -4.10
N ASN A 366 3.31 2.83 -3.71
CA ASN A 366 2.81 3.05 -2.34
C ASN A 366 2.85 4.53 -1.90
N ASN A 367 2.80 5.43 -2.88
CA ASN A 367 2.60 6.87 -2.65
C ASN A 367 1.17 7.21 -3.08
N PRO A 368 0.21 7.37 -2.16
CA PRO A 368 -1.18 7.68 -2.50
C PRO A 368 -1.34 9.05 -3.15
N ILE A 369 -2.36 9.17 -4.00
CA ILE A 369 -2.82 10.43 -4.56
C ILE A 369 -4.05 10.88 -3.81
N ALA A 370 -3.93 11.96 -3.06
CA ALA A 370 -5.01 12.53 -2.29
C ALA A 370 -5.32 13.98 -2.71
N LEU A 371 -6.60 14.28 -2.87
CA LEU A 371 -7.12 15.63 -3.10
C LEU A 371 -7.90 16.08 -1.87
N THR A 372 -7.49 17.19 -1.26
CA THR A 372 -8.09 17.67 -0.01
C THR A 372 -8.68 19.07 -0.14
N SER A 373 -9.69 19.37 0.67
CA SER A 373 -10.23 20.71 0.87
C SER A 373 -10.24 20.99 2.37
N GLY A 374 -9.23 21.72 2.86
CA GLY A 374 -8.97 21.81 4.30
C GLY A 374 -8.65 20.44 4.89
N SER A 375 -9.34 20.04 5.96
CA SER A 375 -9.18 18.71 6.58
C SER A 375 -10.00 17.60 5.91
N ASN A 376 -10.83 17.92 4.90
CA ASN A 376 -11.65 16.94 4.21
C ASN A 376 -10.88 16.32 3.02
N ILE A 377 -10.71 15.02 3.04
CA ILE A 377 -10.16 14.24 1.92
C ILE A 377 -11.31 13.95 0.95
N ALA A 378 -11.25 14.53 -0.25
CA ALA A 378 -12.26 14.36 -1.29
C ALA A 378 -11.98 13.16 -2.21
N PHE A 379 -10.70 12.80 -2.35
CA PHE A 379 -10.24 11.64 -3.10
C PHE A 379 -8.96 11.12 -2.44
N ASP A 380 -8.81 9.81 -2.30
CA ASP A 380 -7.58 9.16 -1.84
C ASP A 380 -7.51 7.74 -2.39
N LYS A 381 -6.52 7.49 -3.25
CA LYS A 381 -6.24 6.17 -3.80
C LYS A 381 -4.73 5.93 -3.84
N ASN A 382 -4.32 4.76 -3.37
CA ASN A 382 -2.92 4.37 -3.34
C ASN A 382 -2.37 3.96 -4.72
N THR A 383 -1.06 4.00 -4.96
CA THR A 383 -0.43 3.65 -6.25
C THR A 383 0.24 2.28 -6.23
N LEU A 384 0.15 1.54 -7.35
CA LEU A 384 0.59 0.13 -7.43
C LEU A 384 1.98 -0.08 -8.01
N LYS A 385 2.46 0.90 -8.77
CA LYS A 385 3.77 0.98 -9.41
C LYS A 385 4.33 2.39 -9.18
N LYS A 386 5.61 2.56 -9.53
CA LYS A 386 6.21 3.89 -9.70
C LYS A 386 5.39 4.70 -10.73
N PHE A 387 5.44 6.03 -10.70
CA PHE A 387 4.70 6.85 -11.64
C PHE A 387 5.29 8.26 -11.78
N ARG A 388 5.02 8.88 -12.93
CA ARG A 388 5.33 10.28 -13.24
C ARG A 388 4.11 11.05 -13.74
N TYR A 389 3.09 10.34 -14.21
CA TYR A 389 1.85 10.94 -14.70
C TYR A 389 0.66 10.35 -13.98
N VAL A 390 -0.29 11.19 -13.62
CA VAL A 390 -1.50 10.82 -12.89
C VAL A 390 -2.71 11.44 -13.55
N ILE A 391 -3.77 10.66 -13.73
CA ILE A 391 -5.12 11.13 -14.02
C ILE A 391 -6.01 10.76 -12.84
N VAL A 392 -6.71 11.75 -12.30
CA VAL A 392 -7.77 11.57 -11.31
C VAL A 392 -9.06 12.10 -11.90
N SER A 393 -10.14 11.32 -11.82
CA SER A 393 -11.47 11.76 -12.21
C SER A 393 -12.48 11.10 -11.29
N ASP A 394 -13.38 11.89 -10.70
CA ASP A 394 -14.39 11.38 -9.77
C ASP A 394 -15.61 12.30 -9.80
N PRO A 395 -16.85 11.77 -9.87
CA PRO A 395 -18.06 12.59 -9.99
C PRO A 395 -18.33 13.46 -8.75
N THR A 396 -17.69 13.16 -7.62
CA THR A 396 -17.82 13.95 -6.38
C THR A 396 -16.91 15.18 -6.35
N LEU A 397 -15.94 15.29 -7.27
CA LEU A 397 -15.04 16.43 -7.35
C LEU A 397 -15.71 17.60 -8.08
N SER A 398 -15.75 18.77 -7.46
CA SER A 398 -16.45 19.95 -8.03
C SER A 398 -15.79 21.30 -7.72
N GLY A 399 -14.66 21.31 -7.02
CA GLY A 399 -13.99 22.54 -6.55
C GLY A 399 -12.51 22.57 -6.86
N SER A 400 -11.79 23.36 -6.06
CA SER A 400 -10.32 23.36 -6.05
C SER A 400 -9.80 22.63 -4.80
N TYR A 401 -8.73 21.86 -4.98
CA TYR A 401 -8.18 20.98 -3.95
C TYR A 401 -6.68 21.16 -3.80
N GLN A 402 -6.15 20.95 -2.60
CA GLN A 402 -4.72 20.72 -2.39
C GLN A 402 -4.40 19.29 -2.85
N LEU A 403 -3.26 19.10 -3.51
CA LEU A 403 -2.77 17.80 -3.95
C LEU A 403 -1.69 17.30 -3.00
N TYR A 404 -1.90 16.10 -2.46
CA TYR A 404 -0.89 15.37 -1.71
C TYR A 404 -0.53 14.08 -2.44
N THR A 405 0.76 13.87 -2.63
CA THR A 405 1.35 12.70 -3.28
C THR A 405 2.27 12.04 -2.29
N GLY A 406 2.03 10.76 -1.96
CA GLY A 406 2.78 10.13 -0.87
C GLY A 406 2.49 10.75 0.50
N GLY A 407 1.36 11.43 0.67
CA GLY A 407 1.06 12.22 1.87
C GLY A 407 1.83 13.54 1.97
N ILE A 408 2.56 13.94 0.93
CA ILE A 408 3.37 15.16 0.87
C ILE A 408 2.68 16.16 -0.08
N GLU A 409 2.47 17.40 0.37
CA GLU A 409 1.85 18.45 -0.45
C GLU A 409 2.71 18.72 -1.70
N THR A 410 2.06 18.82 -2.85
CA THR A 410 2.70 19.14 -4.12
C THR A 410 2.08 20.37 -4.75
N VAL A 411 2.89 21.11 -5.50
CA VAL A 411 2.55 22.38 -6.14
C VAL A 411 2.94 22.31 -7.61
N SER A 412 2.33 23.16 -8.44
CA SER A 412 2.76 23.41 -9.82
C SER A 412 3.22 24.86 -9.92
N GLY A 413 4.53 25.08 -9.96
CA GLY A 413 5.11 26.42 -9.77
C GLY A 413 4.71 27.01 -8.40
N ASN A 414 3.95 28.11 -8.41
CA ASN A 414 3.41 28.74 -7.18
C ASN A 414 1.96 28.35 -6.88
N GLN A 415 1.37 27.41 -7.65
CA GLN A 415 -0.02 27.02 -7.48
C GLN A 415 -0.13 25.87 -6.47
N GLU A 416 -0.80 26.14 -5.34
CA GLU A 416 -1.02 25.20 -4.23
C GLU A 416 -2.43 24.56 -4.24
N SER A 417 -3.32 25.03 -5.11
CA SER A 417 -4.71 24.56 -5.20
C SER A 417 -5.09 24.34 -6.67
N PHE A 418 -5.69 23.18 -6.96
CA PHE A 418 -5.93 22.68 -8.31
C PHE A 418 -7.41 22.53 -8.57
N SER A 419 -7.88 23.02 -9.71
CA SER A 419 -9.21 22.72 -10.27
C SER A 419 -9.06 21.69 -11.39
N ALA A 420 -10.17 21.16 -11.91
CA ALA A 420 -10.11 20.26 -13.06
C ALA A 420 -9.29 20.88 -14.21
N GLY A 421 -8.33 20.13 -14.76
CA GLY A 421 -7.35 20.63 -15.72
C GLY A 421 -6.09 19.78 -15.76
N SER A 422 -5.13 20.23 -16.58
CA SER A 422 -3.81 19.59 -16.71
C SER A 422 -2.72 20.50 -16.15
N TYR A 423 -1.81 19.92 -15.39
CA TYR A 423 -0.73 20.61 -14.69
C TYR A 423 0.61 19.94 -14.98
N SER A 424 1.60 20.74 -15.34
CA SER A 424 3.00 20.32 -15.48
C SER A 424 3.83 20.78 -14.30
N ASP A 425 5.06 20.26 -14.22
CA ASP A 425 6.04 20.66 -13.20
C ASP A 425 5.50 20.50 -11.78
N VAL A 426 4.67 19.47 -11.58
CA VAL A 426 4.10 19.13 -10.28
C VAL A 426 5.21 18.52 -9.43
N ASN A 427 5.49 19.10 -8.27
CA ASN A 427 6.52 18.61 -7.38
C ASN A 427 6.23 18.98 -5.92
N ASN A 428 6.86 18.27 -4.98
CA ASN A 428 6.91 18.71 -3.59
C ASN A 428 7.94 19.84 -3.42
N THR A 429 7.88 20.50 -2.27
CA THR A 429 8.95 21.36 -1.76
C THR A 429 9.59 20.70 -0.55
N ASP A 430 10.77 21.17 -0.15
CA ASP A 430 11.47 20.67 1.06
C ASP A 430 10.77 21.07 2.38
N THR A 431 9.77 21.94 2.31
CA THR A 431 8.95 22.46 3.41
C THR A 431 7.47 22.08 3.26
N ALA A 432 7.16 21.12 2.37
CA ALA A 432 5.81 20.70 2.08
C ALA A 432 5.03 20.25 3.33
N LYS A 433 3.74 20.60 3.39
CA LYS A 433 2.83 20.08 4.42
C LYS A 433 2.62 18.58 4.24
N LEU A 434 2.27 17.89 5.33
CA LEU A 434 2.18 16.43 5.37
C LEU A 434 0.81 15.98 5.88
N LEU A 435 0.12 15.10 5.15
CA LEU A 435 -1.17 14.52 5.60
C LEU A 435 -0.99 13.68 6.87
N TYR A 436 0.04 12.83 6.89
CA TYR A 436 0.42 12.07 8.08
C TYR A 436 1.00 12.94 9.19
N GLY A 437 1.23 14.24 8.96
CA GLY A 437 1.77 15.18 9.94
C GLY A 437 0.91 15.32 11.19
N SER A 438 -0.38 15.00 11.12
CA SER A 438 -1.30 14.97 12.25
C SER A 438 -0.92 13.97 13.36
N LEU A 439 -0.13 12.93 13.05
CA LEU A 439 0.47 11.99 14.01
C LEU A 439 1.66 12.57 14.76
N PHE A 440 2.21 13.68 14.27
CA PHE A 440 3.34 14.36 14.87
C PHE A 440 2.94 15.72 15.47
N ASP A 441 1.66 15.89 15.80
CA ASP A 441 1.15 17.08 16.46
C ASP A 441 1.62 17.12 17.93
N GLN A 442 2.62 17.96 18.19
CA GLN A 442 3.23 18.10 19.50
C GLN A 442 2.34 18.83 20.54
N SER A 443 1.13 19.27 20.18
CA SER A 443 0.19 19.87 21.15
C SER A 443 -0.50 18.84 22.06
N ARG A 444 -0.35 17.55 21.76
CA ARG A 444 -0.96 16.43 22.49
C ARG A 444 -0.03 15.21 22.55
N VAL A 445 -0.38 14.26 23.42
CA VAL A 445 0.19 12.91 23.40
C VAL A 445 -0.75 12.00 22.58
N HIS A 446 -0.21 11.36 21.55
CA HIS A 446 -0.98 10.47 20.66
C HIS A 446 -1.28 9.11 21.30
N LYS A 447 -2.23 8.38 20.74
CA LYS A 447 -2.52 7.00 21.16
C LYS A 447 -2.18 6.02 20.02
N ILE A 448 -1.26 5.11 20.30
CA ILE A 448 -0.97 3.97 19.39
C ILE A 448 -1.36 2.68 20.10
N GLU A 449 -2.21 1.86 19.47
CA GLU A 449 -2.64 0.56 19.99
C GLU A 449 -2.11 -0.55 19.08
N ILE A 450 -1.40 -1.50 19.66
CA ILE A 450 -0.86 -2.66 18.97
C ILE A 450 -1.71 -3.87 19.36
N ASN A 451 -2.36 -4.49 18.37
CA ASN A 451 -3.08 -5.73 18.55
C ASN A 451 -2.25 -6.89 17.99
N MET A 452 -1.73 -7.73 18.88
CA MET A 452 -0.79 -8.79 18.57
C MET A 452 -0.94 -9.96 19.56
N PRO A 453 -1.55 -11.09 19.15
CA PRO A 453 -1.75 -12.24 20.03
C PRO A 453 -0.46 -12.83 20.62
N ASN A 454 0.65 -12.75 19.89
CA ASN A 454 1.94 -13.36 20.28
C ASN A 454 2.94 -12.35 20.90
N TRP A 455 2.45 -11.29 21.55
CA TRP A 455 3.29 -10.23 22.11
C TRP A 455 4.38 -10.73 23.07
N ASP A 456 4.04 -11.63 24.00
CA ASP A 456 5.00 -12.11 25.00
C ASP A 456 6.16 -12.90 24.37
N ALA A 457 5.86 -13.69 23.33
CA ALA A 457 6.89 -14.42 22.58
C ALA A 457 7.81 -13.45 21.83
N PHE A 458 7.23 -12.42 21.21
CA PHE A 458 7.98 -11.35 20.55
C PHE A 458 8.94 -10.63 21.51
N ILE A 459 8.47 -10.26 22.71
CA ILE A 459 9.32 -9.65 23.74
C ILE A 459 10.41 -10.61 24.23
N ALA A 460 10.09 -11.89 24.43
CA ALA A 460 11.07 -12.90 24.82
C ALA A 460 12.17 -13.10 23.76
N GLU A 461 11.86 -12.91 22.48
CA GLU A 461 12.86 -12.90 21.41
C GLU A 461 13.69 -11.60 21.43
N ALA A 462 13.06 -10.44 21.65
CA ALA A 462 13.78 -9.17 21.79
C ALA A 462 14.81 -9.18 22.94
N GLN A 463 14.57 -9.94 24.02
CA GLN A 463 15.56 -10.18 25.09
C GLN A 463 16.85 -10.86 24.60
N GLN A 464 16.78 -11.58 23.48
CA GLN A 464 17.92 -12.21 22.82
C GLN A 464 18.61 -11.28 21.83
N GLN A 465 18.21 -10.00 21.78
CA GLN A 465 18.78 -8.95 20.94
C GLN A 465 18.67 -9.26 19.43
N THR A 466 17.58 -9.89 19.02
CA THR A 466 17.25 -10.09 17.60
C THR A 466 16.32 -8.99 17.11
N GLU A 467 16.52 -8.52 15.87
CA GLU A 467 15.65 -7.51 15.24
C GLU A 467 14.63 -8.13 14.27
N THR A 468 13.95 -9.20 14.70
CA THR A 468 12.99 -9.97 13.89
C THR A 468 11.66 -9.23 13.75
N TRP A 469 11.10 -9.26 12.53
CA TRP A 469 9.80 -8.68 12.24
C TRP A 469 8.66 -9.63 12.60
N TYR A 470 7.60 -9.09 13.19
CA TYR A 470 6.36 -9.79 13.52
C TYR A 470 5.15 -9.05 12.94
N PRO A 471 4.09 -9.76 12.50
CA PRO A 471 2.84 -9.13 12.07
C PRO A 471 2.00 -8.69 13.26
N CYS A 472 1.35 -7.53 13.13
CA CYS A 472 0.37 -6.99 14.09
C CYS A 472 -0.62 -6.07 13.36
N ASP A 473 -1.72 -5.73 14.02
CA ASP A 473 -2.55 -4.59 13.61
C ASP A 473 -2.19 -3.39 14.50
N VAL A 474 -2.17 -2.19 13.91
CA VAL A 474 -1.83 -0.95 14.61
C VAL A 474 -2.98 0.03 14.46
N THR A 475 -3.48 0.56 15.56
CA THR A 475 -4.46 1.65 15.60
C THR A 475 -3.78 2.94 16.02
N ILE A 476 -3.86 3.98 15.20
CA ILE A 476 -3.28 5.31 15.45
C ILE A 476 -4.42 6.30 15.59
N ASP A 477 -4.58 6.88 16.78
CA ASP A 477 -5.63 7.87 17.09
C ASP A 477 -7.06 7.42 16.65
N GLY A 478 -7.32 6.11 16.64
CA GLY A 478 -8.60 5.50 16.27
C GLY A 478 -8.66 4.90 14.85
N GLU A 479 -7.68 5.18 13.99
CA GLU A 479 -7.58 4.60 12.64
C GLU A 479 -6.74 3.33 12.66
N THR A 480 -7.25 2.22 12.12
CA THR A 480 -6.58 0.91 12.18
C THR A 480 -5.98 0.51 10.84
N ILE A 481 -4.69 0.19 10.86
CA ILE A 481 -3.94 -0.40 9.76
C ILE A 481 -3.63 -1.85 10.13
N LYS A 482 -4.00 -2.78 9.25
CA LYS A 482 -3.82 -4.22 9.49
C LYS A 482 -2.53 -4.76 8.89
N ASN A 483 -2.07 -5.91 9.38
CA ASN A 483 -0.94 -6.65 8.81
C ASN A 483 0.36 -5.81 8.72
N VAL A 484 0.59 -4.99 9.73
CA VAL A 484 1.76 -4.13 9.88
C VAL A 484 2.92 -4.91 10.47
N GLY A 485 4.15 -4.56 10.10
CA GLY A 485 5.35 -5.10 10.72
C GLY A 485 5.77 -4.35 11.98
N ILE A 486 6.07 -5.08 13.05
CA ILE A 486 6.77 -4.55 14.23
C ILE A 486 8.07 -5.32 14.48
N ARG A 487 9.13 -4.63 14.91
CA ARG A 487 10.36 -5.25 15.43
C ARG A 487 11.01 -4.40 16.52
N PRO A 488 11.82 -4.96 17.44
CA PRO A 488 12.70 -4.15 18.27
C PRO A 488 13.76 -3.46 17.41
N LYS A 489 14.29 -2.34 17.90
CA LYS A 489 15.39 -1.60 17.27
C LYS A 489 16.41 -1.10 18.28
N GLY A 490 17.60 -0.84 17.77
CA GLY A 490 18.66 -0.11 18.46
C GLY A 490 19.81 -1.01 18.85
N ASN A 491 20.98 -0.44 19.04
CA ASN A 491 22.17 -1.17 19.46
C ASN A 491 22.27 -1.16 20.99
N SER A 492 22.84 -0.08 21.54
CA SER A 492 22.96 0.16 22.99
C SER A 492 21.61 0.07 23.71
N SER A 493 20.59 0.77 23.23
CA SER A 493 19.27 0.84 23.91
C SER A 493 18.56 -0.52 23.99
N MET A 494 18.76 -1.42 23.02
CA MET A 494 18.23 -2.78 23.07
C MET A 494 19.01 -3.65 24.05
N MET A 495 20.34 -3.60 23.94
CA MET A 495 21.25 -4.36 24.79
C MET A 495 21.05 -4.04 26.28
N PHE A 496 20.94 -2.76 26.66
CA PHE A 496 20.78 -2.38 28.07
C PHE A 496 19.42 -2.81 28.65
N VAL A 497 18.35 -2.70 27.86
CA VAL A 497 17.03 -3.19 28.28
C VAL A 497 17.08 -4.70 28.55
N ALA A 498 17.72 -5.46 27.66
CA ALA A 498 17.88 -6.89 27.81
C ALA A 498 18.76 -7.27 29.03
N GLN A 499 19.90 -6.61 29.22
CA GLN A 499 20.80 -6.83 30.35
C GLN A 499 20.12 -6.50 31.70
N ALA A 500 19.32 -5.44 31.73
CA ALA A 500 18.54 -5.05 32.90
C ALA A 500 17.30 -5.93 33.13
N LYS A 501 17.02 -6.90 32.24
CA LYS A 501 15.84 -7.77 32.27
C LYS A 501 14.54 -6.97 32.34
N LYS A 502 14.50 -5.86 31.61
CA LYS A 502 13.31 -5.00 31.40
C LYS A 502 12.73 -5.30 30.02
N ASP A 503 11.48 -4.91 29.78
CA ASP A 503 10.76 -5.21 28.54
C ASP A 503 10.41 -3.95 27.70
N LYS A 504 10.73 -2.73 28.17
CA LYS A 504 10.51 -1.48 27.41
C LYS A 504 11.56 -1.28 26.30
N PHE A 505 11.51 -2.09 25.24
CA PHE A 505 12.34 -1.92 24.05
C PHE A 505 11.89 -0.74 23.19
N SER A 506 12.78 -0.20 22.36
CA SER A 506 12.39 0.67 21.26
C SER A 506 11.87 -0.17 20.09
N PHE A 507 10.90 0.34 19.33
CA PHE A 507 10.28 -0.40 18.23
C PHE A 507 10.34 0.37 16.90
N ARG A 508 10.41 -0.37 15.79
CA ARG A 508 10.04 0.12 14.45
C ARG A 508 8.70 -0.45 14.07
N ILE A 509 7.84 0.39 13.52
CA ILE A 509 6.57 0.02 12.93
C ILE A 509 6.66 0.32 11.44
N LYS A 510 6.56 -0.71 10.61
CA LYS A 510 6.64 -0.62 9.15
C LYS A 510 5.34 -1.10 8.53
N PHE A 511 4.53 -0.15 8.06
CA PHE A 511 3.19 -0.42 7.54
C PHE A 511 3.24 -1.32 6.32
N ASP A 512 4.21 -1.11 5.43
CA ASP A 512 4.33 -1.82 4.17
C ASP A 512 5.14 -3.14 4.25
N LYS A 513 5.34 -3.68 5.46
CA LYS A 513 6.21 -4.85 5.68
C LYS A 513 5.64 -6.14 5.07
N TYR A 514 4.35 -6.38 5.26
CA TYR A 514 3.67 -7.60 4.80
C TYR A 514 2.59 -7.32 3.74
N ASP A 515 2.21 -6.06 3.57
CA ASP A 515 1.45 -5.57 2.43
C ASP A 515 2.21 -4.40 1.81
N LYS A 516 2.78 -4.59 0.61
CA LYS A 516 3.58 -3.56 -0.08
C LYS A 516 2.79 -2.29 -0.45
N TYR A 517 1.47 -2.26 -0.23
CA TYR A 517 0.58 -1.13 -0.51
C TYR A 517 -0.10 -0.58 0.76
N ALA A 518 0.33 -1.01 1.95
CA ALA A 518 -0.13 -0.42 3.20
C ALA A 518 0.73 0.81 3.57
N ASN A 519 0.08 1.86 4.03
CA ASN A 519 0.69 3.08 4.57
C ASN A 519 -0.30 3.77 5.52
N TYR A 520 0.17 4.75 6.29
CA TYR A 520 -0.67 5.65 7.09
C TYR A 520 -0.59 7.05 6.49
N HIS A 521 -1.57 7.42 5.66
CA HIS A 521 -1.61 8.71 4.94
C HIS A 521 -0.31 9.05 4.19
N GLY A 522 0.36 8.04 3.61
CA GLY A 522 1.66 8.14 2.94
C GLY A 522 2.89 7.79 3.80
N LEU A 523 2.75 7.73 5.12
CA LEU A 523 3.83 7.28 6.01
C LEU A 523 4.00 5.76 5.91
N THR A 524 5.22 5.31 5.62
CA THR A 524 5.54 3.87 5.50
C THR A 524 6.20 3.30 6.75
N GLU A 525 6.86 4.15 7.56
CA GLU A 525 7.60 3.68 8.72
C GLU A 525 7.77 4.74 9.82
N LEU A 526 7.68 4.30 11.08
CA LEU A 526 7.94 5.12 12.26
C LEU A 526 8.75 4.38 13.33
N CYS A 527 9.33 5.16 14.25
CA CYS A 527 10.03 4.68 15.44
C CYS A 527 9.30 5.08 16.72
N MET A 528 9.24 4.15 17.67
CA MET A 528 8.90 4.42 19.07
C MET A 528 10.16 4.20 19.92
N ASN A 529 10.79 5.30 20.35
CA ASN A 529 12.01 5.26 21.16
C ASN A 529 11.67 5.22 22.65
N ASN A 530 12.30 4.29 23.36
CA ASN A 530 12.01 3.99 24.76
C ASN A 530 12.56 5.00 25.78
N MET A 531 13.38 5.96 25.34
CA MET A 531 14.00 6.99 26.20
C MET A 531 14.82 6.37 27.36
N TYR A 532 15.51 5.25 27.11
CA TYR A 532 16.12 4.43 28.17
C TYR A 532 17.11 5.16 29.09
N SER A 533 17.78 6.20 28.60
CA SER A 533 18.73 7.01 29.36
C SER A 533 18.21 8.41 29.69
N ASP A 534 16.98 8.77 29.33
CA ASP A 534 16.47 10.14 29.47
C ASP A 534 15.33 10.25 30.51
N PRO A 535 15.64 10.58 31.79
CA PRO A 535 14.61 10.80 32.78
C PRO A 535 13.75 12.04 32.54
N SER A 536 14.19 12.99 31.70
CA SER A 536 13.39 14.17 31.34
C SER A 536 12.33 13.85 30.29
N CYS A 537 12.58 12.81 29.49
CA CYS A 537 11.83 12.45 28.29
C CYS A 537 11.79 13.55 27.21
N MET A 538 12.60 14.61 27.29
CA MET A 538 12.48 15.81 26.44
C MET A 538 13.71 16.07 25.56
N ARG A 539 14.78 15.29 25.68
CA ARG A 539 16.07 15.63 25.03
C ARG A 539 15.96 15.58 23.51
N ASP A 540 15.36 14.52 22.97
CA ASP A 540 15.12 14.41 21.53
C ASP A 540 14.22 15.54 21.02
N ILE A 541 13.06 15.78 21.64
CA ILE A 541 12.08 16.75 21.12
C ILE A 541 12.63 18.18 21.11
N LEU A 542 13.40 18.57 22.14
CA LEU A 542 14.02 19.90 22.20
C LEU A 542 15.07 20.08 21.09
N CYS A 543 15.84 19.03 20.77
CA CYS A 543 16.79 19.07 19.68
C CYS A 543 16.10 19.14 18.31
N TYR A 544 15.07 18.31 18.07
CA TYR A 544 14.33 18.35 16.82
C TYR A 544 13.58 19.68 16.63
N ASN A 545 13.06 20.28 17.69
CA ASN A 545 12.43 21.61 17.61
C ASN A 545 13.44 22.71 17.25
N ALA A 546 14.68 22.62 17.72
CA ALA A 546 15.76 23.49 17.25
C ALA A 546 16.10 23.26 15.77
N CYS A 547 16.02 22.02 15.27
CA CYS A 547 16.14 21.75 13.83
C CYS A 547 15.04 22.49 13.05
N TYR A 548 13.78 22.39 13.48
CA TYR A 548 12.67 23.03 12.79
C TYR A 548 12.78 24.56 12.79
N GLU A 549 13.17 25.16 13.93
CA GLU A 549 13.33 26.62 14.07
C GLU A 549 14.30 27.20 13.04
N ILE A 550 15.42 26.53 12.79
CA ILE A 550 16.44 27.01 11.83
C ILE A 550 16.23 26.43 10.42
N GLY A 551 15.14 25.68 10.19
CA GLY A 551 14.84 25.01 8.93
C GLY A 551 15.90 23.98 8.51
N ALA A 552 16.38 23.17 9.45
CA ALA A 552 17.23 22.01 9.17
C ALA A 552 16.36 20.80 8.79
N TYR A 553 16.88 19.92 7.92
CA TYR A 553 16.17 18.69 7.59
C TYR A 553 16.22 17.73 8.76
N ALA A 554 15.05 17.30 9.20
CA ALA A 554 14.87 16.38 10.32
C ALA A 554 13.56 15.59 10.14
N PRO A 555 13.46 14.40 10.75
CA PRO A 555 12.19 13.70 10.89
C PRO A 555 11.19 14.49 11.73
N ASN A 556 9.90 14.27 11.50
CA ASN A 556 8.86 14.73 12.41
C ASN A 556 8.82 13.90 13.69
N CYS A 557 8.48 14.51 14.82
CA CYS A 557 8.42 13.80 16.10
C CYS A 557 7.31 14.31 17.03
N ALA A 558 6.89 13.44 17.95
CA ALA A 558 5.88 13.70 18.98
C ALA A 558 5.99 12.67 20.11
N TYR A 559 4.96 12.52 20.93
CA TYR A 559 4.86 11.50 21.97
C TYR A 559 3.64 10.61 21.77
N THR A 560 3.70 9.39 22.31
CA THR A 560 2.55 8.50 22.35
C THR A 560 2.45 7.70 23.65
N ASP A 561 1.22 7.50 24.12
CA ASP A 561 0.87 6.38 24.98
C ASP A 561 0.61 5.15 24.10
N THR A 562 1.44 4.12 24.27
CA THR A 562 1.31 2.87 23.53
C THR A 562 0.53 1.85 24.34
N TYR A 563 -0.50 1.27 23.73
CA TYR A 563 -1.30 0.18 24.28
C TYR A 563 -0.97 -1.12 23.54
N VAL A 564 -0.96 -2.23 24.25
CA VAL A 564 -0.83 -3.57 23.66
C VAL A 564 -2.02 -4.39 24.12
N ASN A 565 -2.77 -4.96 23.17
CA ASN A 565 -3.95 -5.79 23.43
C ASN A 565 -4.92 -5.15 24.43
N GLY A 566 -5.14 -3.83 24.31
CA GLY A 566 -6.07 -3.04 25.13
C GLY A 566 -5.53 -2.54 26.47
N SER A 567 -4.29 -2.86 26.85
CA SER A 567 -3.67 -2.39 28.11
C SER A 567 -2.55 -1.39 27.83
N LEU A 568 -2.44 -0.33 28.64
CA LEU A 568 -1.33 0.61 28.55
C LEU A 568 0.00 -0.14 28.72
N TYR A 569 0.83 -0.13 27.69
CA TYR A 569 2.12 -0.79 27.69
C TYR A 569 3.19 0.15 28.25
N SER A 570 3.36 1.33 27.64
CA SER A 570 4.30 2.37 28.11
C SER A 570 4.12 3.69 27.35
N PHE A 571 4.80 4.74 27.82
CA PHE A 571 4.92 6.05 27.17
C PHE A 571 6.21 6.12 26.32
N TYR A 572 6.11 6.59 25.08
CA TYR A 572 7.18 6.58 24.07
C TYR A 572 7.37 7.94 23.40
N PHE A 573 8.62 8.22 23.02
CA PHE A 573 8.93 9.25 22.02
C PHE A 573 8.71 8.66 20.62
N LEU A 574 7.98 9.39 19.77
CA LEU A 574 7.62 8.99 18.42
C LEU A 574 8.43 9.81 17.41
N ALA A 575 8.98 9.15 16.39
CA ALA A 575 9.61 9.83 15.27
C ALA A 575 9.29 9.15 13.93
N GLU A 576 9.16 9.95 12.87
CA GLU A 576 9.28 9.48 11.49
C GLU A 576 10.62 8.73 11.36
N GLN A 577 10.62 7.53 10.79
CA GLN A 577 11.87 6.78 10.57
C GLN A 577 12.53 7.31 9.28
N PRO A 578 13.78 7.83 9.33
CA PRO A 578 14.53 8.11 8.12
C PRO A 578 14.63 6.87 7.23
N GLY A 579 14.12 7.00 6.01
CA GLY A 579 13.89 5.89 5.09
C GLY A 579 13.11 6.40 3.88
N THR A 580 12.24 5.55 3.32
CA THR A 580 11.53 5.85 2.08
C THR A 580 10.69 7.13 2.15
N THR A 581 9.83 7.30 3.16
CA THR A 581 8.95 8.48 3.24
C THR A 581 9.75 9.78 3.43
N LEU A 582 10.77 9.79 4.30
CA LEU A 582 11.62 10.97 4.49
C LEU A 582 12.44 11.31 3.24
N GLY A 583 13.05 10.31 2.60
CA GLY A 583 13.79 10.52 1.35
C GLY A 583 12.89 11.05 0.25
N GLU A 584 11.71 10.45 0.07
CA GLU A 584 10.72 10.92 -0.92
C GLU A 584 10.24 12.35 -0.62
N ARG A 585 10.12 12.75 0.66
CA ARG A 585 9.78 14.12 1.08
C ARG A 585 10.85 15.16 0.75
N LEU A 586 12.13 14.78 0.78
CA LEU A 586 13.26 15.68 0.54
C LEU A 586 13.75 15.63 -0.92
N ALA A 587 13.43 14.56 -1.64
CA ALA A 587 13.76 14.39 -3.05
C ALA A 587 12.98 15.40 -3.91
N LEU A 588 13.71 16.22 -4.68
CA LEU A 588 13.13 17.20 -5.61
C LEU A 588 13.38 16.85 -7.09
N ASP A 589 14.14 15.78 -7.36
CA ASP A 589 14.40 15.22 -8.69
C ASP A 589 14.62 13.70 -8.63
N ASP A 590 14.86 13.08 -9.80
CA ASP A 590 15.02 11.63 -9.95
C ASP A 590 16.37 11.09 -9.44
N ASP A 591 17.36 11.96 -9.29
CA ASP A 591 18.72 11.58 -8.86
C ASP A 591 18.85 11.61 -7.33
N ALA A 592 17.74 11.84 -6.62
CA ALA A 592 17.76 12.00 -5.18
C ALA A 592 18.10 10.69 -4.44
N VAL A 593 18.94 10.79 -3.41
CA VAL A 593 19.41 9.63 -2.63
C VAL A 593 19.55 9.99 -1.15
N LEU A 594 18.90 9.21 -0.29
CA LEU A 594 19.07 9.30 1.16
C LEU A 594 20.13 8.30 1.62
N TYR A 595 21.17 8.78 2.28
CA TYR A 595 22.23 7.99 2.89
C TYR A 595 22.12 7.99 4.40
N LYS A 596 22.35 6.84 5.03
CA LYS A 596 22.63 6.73 6.45
C LYS A 596 24.14 6.64 6.66
N ALA A 597 24.69 7.46 7.55
CA ALA A 597 26.01 7.19 8.14
C ALA A 597 25.87 5.97 9.07
N ALA A 598 26.27 4.80 8.58
CA ALA A 598 25.88 3.51 9.15
C ALA A 598 27.08 2.65 9.56
N GLU A 599 26.86 1.82 10.57
CA GLU A 599 27.81 0.81 11.03
C GLU A 599 27.77 -0.42 10.12
N LYS A 600 28.93 -0.91 9.65
CA LYS A 600 29.09 -2.33 9.29
C LYS A 600 29.88 -3.05 10.36
N MET A 601 29.21 -3.37 11.47
CA MET A 601 29.77 -4.28 12.47
C MET A 601 29.83 -5.70 11.87
N GLY A 602 31.03 -6.16 11.54
CA GLY A 602 31.22 -7.53 11.02
C GLY A 602 32.45 -7.83 10.16
N ALA A 603 33.27 -6.83 9.82
CA ALA A 603 34.48 -7.05 8.99
C ALA A 603 35.75 -6.35 9.52
N GLY A 604 35.78 -5.98 10.81
CA GLY A 604 36.86 -5.17 11.38
C GLY A 604 36.75 -3.66 11.05
N GLY A 605 35.60 -3.19 10.56
CA GLY A 605 35.31 -1.77 10.32
C GLY A 605 34.96 -1.03 11.62
N GLY A 606 35.44 0.22 11.73
CA GLY A 606 35.08 1.13 12.82
C GLY A 606 34.02 2.16 12.40
N TYR A 607 33.52 2.91 13.38
CA TYR A 607 32.62 4.06 13.24
C TYR A 607 33.32 5.22 12.52
N ASP A 608 33.52 5.13 11.21
CA ASP A 608 34.25 6.17 10.48
C ASP A 608 33.44 6.67 9.28
N CYS A 609 32.40 7.48 9.52
CA CYS A 609 31.76 8.30 8.49
C CYS A 609 32.34 9.72 8.49
N SER A 610 33.63 9.89 8.80
CA SER A 610 34.16 11.22 9.12
C SER A 610 34.47 12.10 7.91
N PHE A 611 34.51 11.54 6.70
CA PHE A 611 35.03 12.14 5.46
C PHE A 611 36.54 12.42 5.45
N LYS A 612 37.33 11.76 6.31
CA LYS A 612 38.80 11.68 6.12
C LYS A 612 39.14 11.09 4.76
N GLN A 613 40.31 11.42 4.23
CA GLN A 613 40.81 10.82 2.99
C GLN A 613 40.89 9.28 3.06
N SER A 614 41.13 8.72 4.26
CA SER A 614 41.19 7.28 4.52
C SER A 614 39.83 6.61 4.74
N MET A 615 38.74 7.38 4.77
CA MET A 615 37.40 6.87 5.03
C MET A 615 36.96 5.92 3.92
N SER A 616 36.47 4.73 4.30
CA SER A 616 35.81 3.83 3.36
C SER A 616 34.41 4.33 3.04
N LEU A 617 34.02 4.31 1.76
CA LEU A 617 32.70 4.79 1.34
C LEU A 617 31.59 3.87 1.87
N ASP A 618 31.86 2.57 1.95
CA ASP A 618 30.88 1.55 2.34
C ASP A 618 30.44 1.60 3.82
N ASN A 619 30.92 2.60 4.55
CA ASN A 619 30.38 3.07 5.83
C ASN A 619 29.07 3.89 5.68
N PHE A 620 28.62 4.14 4.45
CA PHE A 620 27.30 4.70 4.17
C PHE A 620 26.37 3.64 3.57
N GLU A 621 25.10 3.71 3.95
CA GLU A 621 24.04 2.86 3.43
C GLU A 621 23.00 3.70 2.70
N VAL A 622 22.66 3.33 1.46
CA VAL A 622 21.53 3.91 0.74
C VAL A 622 20.22 3.46 1.38
N LYS A 623 19.32 4.41 1.66
CA LYS A 623 18.01 4.21 2.29
C LYS A 623 16.83 4.60 1.39
N PHE A 624 17.08 5.45 0.42
CA PHE A 624 16.15 5.86 -0.63
C PHE A 624 16.99 6.26 -1.86
N GLY A 625 16.44 6.11 -3.07
CA GLY A 625 17.19 6.35 -4.32
C GLY A 625 18.16 5.23 -4.68
N THR A 626 19.06 5.50 -5.63
CA THR A 626 20.07 4.54 -6.10
C THR A 626 21.43 5.22 -6.27
N ASP A 627 22.48 4.66 -5.66
CA ASP A 627 23.88 5.04 -5.88
C ASP A 627 24.78 3.87 -5.44
N ASP A 628 24.86 2.84 -6.28
CA ASP A 628 25.56 1.59 -5.98
C ASP A 628 27.07 1.79 -5.74
N THR A 629 27.64 2.88 -6.27
CA THR A 629 29.06 3.20 -6.16
C THR A 629 29.39 4.21 -5.07
N LEU A 630 28.36 4.79 -4.42
CA LEU A 630 28.47 5.89 -3.46
C LEU A 630 29.24 7.10 -4.05
N ALA A 631 28.99 7.40 -5.33
CA ALA A 631 29.68 8.44 -6.08
C ALA A 631 29.44 9.84 -5.47
N HIS A 632 28.24 10.12 -4.98
CA HIS A 632 27.93 11.40 -4.35
C HIS A 632 28.71 11.57 -3.04
N ILE A 633 28.83 10.51 -2.24
CA ILE A 633 29.64 10.51 -1.00
C ILE A 633 31.12 10.70 -1.33
N ASP A 634 31.62 10.05 -2.37
CA ASP A 634 33.01 10.20 -2.80
C ASP A 634 33.32 11.62 -3.28
N ALA A 635 32.41 12.24 -4.04
CA ALA A 635 32.55 13.63 -4.47
C ALA A 635 32.65 14.60 -3.27
N VAL A 636 31.80 14.42 -2.25
CA VAL A 636 31.88 15.18 -0.99
C VAL A 636 33.22 14.96 -0.31
N LYS A 637 33.65 13.70 -0.15
CA LYS A 637 34.92 13.33 0.48
C LYS A 637 36.10 13.96 -0.24
N GLN A 638 36.16 13.87 -1.56
CA GLN A 638 37.24 14.47 -2.35
C GLN A 638 37.23 16.00 -2.24
N GLY A 639 36.06 16.62 -2.37
CA GLY A 639 35.90 18.07 -2.32
C GLY A 639 36.31 18.66 -0.97
N ILE A 640 35.81 18.12 0.14
CA ILE A 640 36.09 18.67 1.47
C ILE A 640 37.56 18.54 1.87
N ASN A 641 38.27 17.50 1.40
CA ASN A 641 39.69 17.34 1.68
C ASN A 641 40.58 18.33 0.90
N GLN A 642 40.04 18.99 -0.14
CA GLN A 642 40.72 20.05 -0.89
C GLN A 642 40.37 21.47 -0.42
N LEU A 643 39.36 21.61 0.45
CA LEU A 643 38.88 22.90 0.92
C LEU A 643 39.93 23.63 1.78
N SER A 644 40.06 24.93 1.55
CA SER A 644 40.82 25.85 2.41
C SER A 644 40.13 27.20 2.47
N ALA A 645 40.45 28.04 3.47
CA ALA A 645 39.85 29.37 3.61
C ALA A 645 40.02 30.29 2.37
N ASN A 646 41.03 30.04 1.52
CA ASN A 646 41.28 30.81 0.29
C ASN A 646 40.76 30.13 -0.99
N ASN A 647 40.36 28.86 -0.91
CA ASN A 647 39.82 28.10 -2.04
C ASN A 647 38.72 27.16 -1.51
N TYR A 648 37.48 27.66 -1.50
CA TYR A 648 36.34 26.95 -0.93
C TYR A 648 35.10 27.00 -1.81
N LYS A 649 34.93 28.01 -2.68
CA LYS A 649 33.68 28.23 -3.45
C LYS A 649 33.23 27.04 -4.30
N PHE A 650 34.16 26.19 -4.75
CA PHE A 650 33.82 24.97 -5.48
C PHE A 650 32.95 24.01 -4.63
N ILE A 651 33.03 24.06 -3.31
CA ILE A 651 32.27 23.18 -2.42
C ILE A 651 30.75 23.44 -2.52
N GLU A 652 30.33 24.67 -2.87
CA GLU A 652 28.92 25.05 -3.02
C GLU A 652 28.25 24.38 -4.22
N GLN A 653 29.03 23.77 -5.12
CA GLN A 653 28.53 22.94 -6.23
C GLN A 653 28.29 21.49 -5.81
N ILE A 654 28.83 21.06 -4.67
CA ILE A 654 28.78 19.67 -4.17
C ILE A 654 27.86 19.58 -2.94
N LEU A 655 27.87 20.62 -2.10
CA LEU A 655 27.14 20.69 -0.84
C LEU A 655 26.19 21.88 -0.83
N ASP A 656 25.01 21.70 -0.25
CA ASP A 656 24.30 22.81 0.34
C ASP A 656 24.97 23.18 1.68
N VAL A 657 25.92 24.11 1.63
CA VAL A 657 26.68 24.53 2.82
C VAL A 657 25.77 24.93 3.99
N PRO A 658 24.71 25.75 3.81
CA PRO A 658 23.80 26.10 4.90
C PRO A 658 23.22 24.89 5.65
N SER A 659 22.79 23.83 4.96
CA SER A 659 22.23 22.63 5.61
C SER A 659 23.22 21.97 6.57
N PHE A 660 24.49 21.85 6.19
CA PHE A 660 25.54 21.30 7.06
C PHE A 660 25.80 22.19 8.27
N LEU A 661 25.88 23.51 8.06
CA LEU A 661 26.07 24.47 9.14
C LEU A 661 24.92 24.43 10.15
N LYS A 662 23.67 24.25 9.70
CA LYS A 662 22.50 24.07 10.58
C LYS A 662 22.63 22.80 11.43
N GLY A 663 22.98 21.66 10.83
CA GLY A 663 23.22 20.41 11.55
C GLY A 663 24.33 20.55 12.61
N PHE A 664 25.45 21.19 12.25
CA PHE A 664 26.53 21.48 13.18
C PHE A 664 26.09 22.42 14.31
N ALA A 665 25.28 23.44 14.00
CA ALA A 665 24.79 24.40 14.99
C ALA A 665 23.91 23.71 16.04
N VAL A 666 22.99 22.83 15.63
CA VAL A 666 22.15 22.07 16.58
C VAL A 666 23.02 21.16 17.45
N ASN A 667 23.91 20.38 16.84
CA ASN A 667 24.80 19.47 17.56
C ASN A 667 25.69 20.22 18.58
N ALA A 668 26.25 21.36 18.19
CA ALA A 668 27.16 22.12 19.04
C ALA A 668 26.43 22.96 20.10
N ALA A 669 25.27 23.54 19.78
CA ALA A 669 24.50 24.34 20.73
C ALA A 669 23.88 23.47 21.83
N LEU A 670 23.36 22.30 21.47
CA LEU A 670 22.66 21.38 22.39
C LEU A 670 23.53 20.18 22.83
N CYS A 671 24.81 20.20 22.44
CA CYS A 671 25.82 19.22 22.83
C CYS A 671 25.50 17.76 22.44
N ASN A 672 24.94 17.54 21.24
CA ASN A 672 24.85 16.20 20.67
C ASN A 672 26.19 15.79 20.05
N TYR A 673 27.00 15.05 20.80
CA TYR A 673 28.33 14.59 20.36
C TYR A 673 28.42 13.09 20.09
N ASP A 674 27.32 12.35 20.27
CA ASP A 674 27.17 11.01 19.71
C ASP A 674 26.77 11.10 18.23
N SER A 675 27.49 11.93 17.48
CA SER A 675 27.13 12.45 16.18
C SER A 675 28.38 12.72 15.32
N TYR A 676 28.23 13.42 14.20
CA TYR A 676 29.38 13.88 13.40
C TYR A 676 30.35 14.76 14.21
N ASN A 677 29.85 15.63 15.10
CA ASN A 677 30.64 16.64 15.81
C ASN A 677 31.53 16.07 16.95
N GLY A 678 31.27 14.84 17.41
CA GLY A 678 32.05 14.18 18.45
C GLY A 678 32.90 13.03 17.90
N GLN A 679 33.38 12.14 18.76
CA GLN A 679 34.44 11.15 18.46
C GLN A 679 34.07 10.02 17.50
N MET A 680 32.79 9.69 17.33
CA MET A 680 32.37 8.51 16.56
C MET A 680 31.96 8.78 15.11
N ALA A 681 31.72 10.04 14.70
CA ALA A 681 31.38 10.38 13.32
C ALA A 681 30.25 9.50 12.72
N HIS A 682 29.12 9.41 13.41
CA HIS A 682 27.96 8.58 13.02
C HIS A 682 26.64 9.24 13.44
N ASN A 683 25.51 8.54 13.38
CA ASN A 683 24.18 9.03 13.80
C ASN A 683 23.71 10.30 13.06
N TYR A 684 23.89 10.34 11.75
CA TYR A 684 23.29 11.35 10.89
C TYR A 684 22.95 10.74 9.53
N TYR A 685 22.13 11.47 8.79
CA TYR A 685 21.76 11.13 7.43
C TYR A 685 22.20 12.25 6.48
N LEU A 686 22.30 11.92 5.21
CA LEU A 686 22.56 12.89 4.16
C LEU A 686 21.57 12.67 3.03
N GLU A 687 21.02 13.74 2.48
CA GLU A 687 20.15 13.69 1.30
C GLU A 687 20.90 14.34 0.13
N TYR A 688 21.13 13.59 -0.94
CA TYR A 688 21.54 14.18 -2.22
C TYR A 688 20.28 14.52 -3.01
N SER A 689 20.14 15.76 -3.47
CA SER A 689 19.05 16.21 -4.34
C SER A 689 19.49 17.48 -5.07
N GLN A 690 19.01 17.72 -6.28
CA GLN A 690 19.33 18.90 -7.11
C GLN A 690 20.83 19.14 -7.28
N GLY A 691 21.59 18.07 -7.41
CA GLY A 691 23.03 18.12 -7.63
C GLY A 691 23.86 18.39 -6.37
N LYS A 692 23.24 18.47 -5.17
CA LYS A 692 23.92 18.81 -3.93
C LYS A 692 23.59 17.85 -2.81
N MET A 693 24.55 17.64 -1.91
CA MET A 693 24.32 16.94 -0.65
C MET A 693 23.78 17.92 0.41
N HIS A 694 22.85 17.45 1.22
CA HIS A 694 22.22 18.14 2.34
C HIS A 694 22.41 17.32 3.63
N TYR A 695 22.55 18.00 4.77
CA TYR A 695 22.62 17.34 6.07
C TYR A 695 21.24 17.08 6.66
N VAL A 696 20.99 15.86 7.15
CA VAL A 696 19.75 15.46 7.79
C VAL A 696 20.03 15.04 9.24
N CYS A 697 19.41 15.77 10.17
CA CYS A 697 19.55 15.62 11.61
C CYS A 697 18.93 14.31 12.14
N TRP A 698 19.63 13.62 13.04
CA TRP A 698 19.19 12.33 13.60
C TRP A 698 19.84 12.04 14.97
N ASP A 699 19.19 11.17 15.76
CA ASP A 699 19.62 10.62 17.06
C ASP A 699 20.09 11.67 18.09
N TYR A 700 19.13 12.25 18.82
CA TYR A 700 19.39 13.30 19.81
C TYR A 700 19.26 12.81 21.26
N ASN A 701 19.09 11.51 21.47
CA ASN A 701 18.84 10.92 22.79
C ASN A 701 19.99 11.17 23.78
N LEU A 702 21.24 11.35 23.32
CA LEU A 702 22.41 11.65 24.16
C LEU A 702 22.77 13.15 24.23
N ALA A 703 21.91 14.05 23.75
CA ALA A 703 22.11 15.49 23.86
C ALA A 703 21.82 16.03 25.28
N LEU A 704 22.05 17.33 25.50
CA LEU A 704 21.64 18.06 26.72
C LEU A 704 22.10 17.38 28.02
N GLY A 705 23.39 17.06 28.07
CA GLY A 705 24.05 16.48 29.24
C GLY A 705 23.76 15.00 29.49
N ASN A 706 23.15 14.31 28.51
CA ASN A 706 22.93 12.86 28.59
C ASN A 706 24.05 12.02 27.98
N PHE A 707 25.03 12.66 27.36
CA PHE A 707 26.26 12.01 26.95
C PHE A 707 27.01 11.48 28.18
N MET A 708 27.78 10.40 28.04
CA MET A 708 28.51 9.73 29.14
C MET A 708 29.74 10.53 29.62
N ASP A 709 29.52 11.79 29.97
CA ASP A 709 30.53 12.75 30.41
C ASP A 709 30.08 13.60 31.61
N TYR A 710 28.93 13.26 32.21
CA TYR A 710 28.37 13.93 33.39
C TYR A 710 28.21 15.45 33.20
N GLY A 711 27.76 15.86 32.01
CA GLY A 711 27.50 17.26 31.68
C GLY A 711 28.73 18.05 31.22
N ALA A 712 29.90 17.43 31.15
CA ALA A 712 31.14 18.10 30.75
C ALA A 712 31.10 18.65 29.31
N SER A 713 30.26 18.10 28.43
CA SER A 713 30.03 18.65 27.08
C SER A 713 29.49 20.08 27.10
N ALA A 714 28.95 20.57 28.22
CA ALA A 714 28.47 21.94 28.33
C ALA A 714 29.58 22.98 28.09
N ASP A 715 30.84 22.62 28.36
CA ASP A 715 32.04 23.44 28.14
C ASP A 715 32.69 23.22 26.76
N SER A 716 32.05 22.45 25.87
CA SER A 716 32.59 22.19 24.53
C SER A 716 32.80 23.47 23.70
N ASP A 717 33.76 23.42 22.78
CA ASP A 717 34.09 24.57 21.93
C ASP A 717 33.00 24.82 20.87
N ILE A 718 32.22 25.88 21.08
CA ILE A 718 31.16 26.29 20.16
C ILE A 718 31.71 26.80 18.81
N LYS A 719 32.92 27.35 18.75
CA LYS A 719 33.49 27.90 17.51
C LYS A 719 34.06 26.82 16.61
N ALA A 720 34.73 25.83 17.20
CA ALA A 720 35.19 24.66 16.46
C ALA A 720 34.05 23.66 16.17
N ALA A 721 32.96 23.74 16.93
CA ALA A 721 31.84 22.81 16.90
C ALA A 721 32.27 21.36 17.17
N THR A 722 33.32 21.14 17.96
CA THR A 722 33.85 19.81 18.29
C THR A 722 33.79 19.53 19.79
N TYR A 723 33.72 18.25 20.13
CA TYR A 723 33.95 17.77 21.50
C TYR A 723 34.72 16.45 21.48
N GLN A 724 35.81 16.39 22.25
CA GLN A 724 36.73 15.24 22.32
C GLN A 724 37.31 14.78 20.95
N THR A 725 37.26 15.63 19.93
CA THR A 725 37.77 15.40 18.57
C THR A 725 38.35 16.70 18.01
N THR A 726 39.04 16.64 16.87
CA THR A 726 39.55 17.83 16.16
C THR A 726 38.90 18.04 14.80
N VAL A 727 39.05 19.25 14.22
CA VAL A 727 38.62 19.55 12.85
C VAL A 727 39.35 18.67 11.81
N ASN A 728 40.59 18.26 12.08
CA ASN A 728 41.31 17.34 11.19
C ASN A 728 40.68 15.94 11.16
N ASP A 729 40.10 15.51 12.29
CA ASP A 729 39.36 14.25 12.36
C ASP A 729 37.96 14.38 11.74
N ARG A 730 37.47 15.61 11.57
CA ARG A 730 36.15 15.96 11.01
C ARG A 730 36.25 16.95 9.84
N PRO A 731 36.76 16.53 8.66
CA PRO A 731 36.98 17.42 7.53
C PRO A 731 35.80 18.33 7.14
N LEU A 732 34.53 17.93 7.29
CA LEU A 732 33.39 18.81 7.00
C LEU A 732 33.34 20.05 7.90
N LEU A 733 33.92 20.01 9.11
CA LEU A 733 34.02 21.18 9.99
C LEU A 733 35.03 22.22 9.48
N LYS A 734 35.86 21.92 8.47
CA LYS A 734 36.66 22.93 7.77
C LYS A 734 35.81 24.00 7.09
N LEU A 735 34.52 23.74 6.86
CA LEU A 735 33.57 24.76 6.44
C LEU A 735 33.58 25.97 7.41
N LEU A 736 33.79 25.73 8.70
CA LEU A 736 33.87 26.79 9.71
C LEU A 736 35.19 27.59 9.66
N ASP A 737 36.20 27.16 8.90
CA ASP A 737 37.42 27.96 8.68
C ASP A 737 37.18 29.11 7.68
N VAL A 738 36.10 29.02 6.90
CA VAL A 738 35.66 30.08 5.98
C VAL A 738 34.88 31.14 6.77
N PRO A 739 35.33 32.42 6.81
CA PRO A 739 34.71 33.44 7.67
C PRO A 739 33.22 33.68 7.43
N GLU A 740 32.76 33.68 6.18
CA GLU A 740 31.34 33.87 5.83
C GLU A 740 30.47 32.69 6.26
N TYR A 741 30.97 31.46 6.15
CA TYR A 741 30.26 30.26 6.62
C TYR A 741 30.21 30.22 8.14
N ARG A 742 31.30 30.62 8.82
CA ARG A 742 31.30 30.78 10.27
C ARG A 742 30.26 31.78 10.74
N GLN A 743 30.10 32.90 10.05
CA GLN A 743 29.09 33.90 10.38
C GLN A 743 27.65 33.34 10.25
N LEU A 744 27.37 32.55 9.21
CA LEU A 744 26.08 31.87 9.06
C LEU A 744 25.83 30.87 10.18
N TYR A 745 26.82 30.02 10.48
CA TYR A 745 26.78 29.07 11.58
C TYR A 745 26.51 29.75 12.93
N GLU A 746 27.26 30.81 13.27
CA GLU A 746 27.06 31.57 14.50
C GLU A 746 25.65 32.20 14.55
N GLY A 747 25.11 32.61 13.40
CA GLY A 747 23.72 33.07 13.26
C GLY A 747 22.70 31.99 13.65
N TYR A 748 22.88 30.75 13.17
CA TYR A 748 22.01 29.62 13.54
C TYR A 748 22.13 29.27 15.03
N VAL A 749 23.35 29.27 15.58
CA VAL A 749 23.57 29.05 17.03
C VAL A 749 22.83 30.11 17.85
N LYS A 750 22.90 31.40 17.45
CA LYS A 750 22.18 32.48 18.13
C LYS A 750 20.66 32.32 18.06
N GLN A 751 20.12 31.87 16.93
CA GLN A 751 18.69 31.57 16.81
C GLN A 751 18.26 30.47 17.79
N ILE A 752 19.03 29.39 17.91
CA ILE A 752 18.75 28.30 18.88
C ILE A 752 18.80 28.83 20.32
N VAL A 753 19.82 29.61 20.68
CA VAL A 753 19.93 30.21 22.02
C VAL A 753 18.79 31.20 22.29
N GLN A 754 18.30 31.89 21.27
CA GLN A 754 17.16 32.80 21.38
C GLN A 754 15.85 32.03 21.58
N MET A 755 15.64 30.94 20.86
CA MET A 755 14.51 30.02 21.03
C MET A 755 14.42 29.50 22.47
N TYR A 756 15.57 29.12 23.05
CA TYR A 756 15.69 28.66 24.44
C TYR A 756 16.22 29.74 25.39
N SER A 757 15.82 31.00 25.18
CA SER A 757 16.29 32.12 26.02
C SER A 757 15.75 32.08 27.45
N ASP A 758 14.60 31.43 27.67
CA ASP A 758 14.06 31.05 28.98
C ASP A 758 13.91 29.51 29.08
N PRO A 759 14.99 28.79 29.44
CA PRO A 759 14.97 27.34 29.56
C PRO A 759 13.92 26.81 30.54
N GLU A 760 13.60 27.56 31.61
CA GLU A 760 12.60 27.15 32.59
C GLU A 760 11.20 27.14 31.98
N SER A 761 10.86 28.14 31.14
CA SER A 761 9.58 28.16 30.43
C SER A 761 9.50 27.07 29.36
N SER A 762 10.52 26.94 28.50
CA SER A 762 10.52 25.96 27.41
C SER A 762 10.33 24.53 27.92
N VAL A 763 10.98 24.16 29.02
CA VAL A 763 10.85 22.83 29.64
C VAL A 763 9.50 22.67 30.34
N ARG A 764 8.97 23.72 30.96
CA ARG A 764 7.69 23.66 31.68
C ARG A 764 6.51 23.32 30.78
N ASP A 765 6.50 23.84 29.55
CA ASP A 765 5.41 23.60 28.61
C ASP A 765 5.34 22.11 28.22
N PHE A 766 6.46 21.51 27.85
CA PHE A 766 6.54 20.06 27.60
C PHE A 766 6.27 19.24 28.87
N ALA A 767 6.80 19.65 30.02
CA ALA A 767 6.53 18.97 31.29
C ALA A 767 5.03 18.95 31.60
N THR A 768 4.32 20.05 31.32
CA THR A 768 2.88 20.14 31.53
C THR A 768 2.14 19.14 30.66
N LEU A 769 2.55 18.98 29.40
CA LEU A 769 1.98 18.01 28.48
C LEU A 769 2.20 16.56 28.93
N ILE A 770 3.44 16.19 29.28
CA ILE A 770 3.81 14.76 29.42
C ILE A 770 3.76 14.22 30.86
N ARG A 771 3.76 15.09 31.89
CA ARG A 771 3.92 14.67 33.30
C ARG A 771 2.89 13.63 33.76
N SER A 772 1.63 13.74 33.35
CA SER A 772 0.61 12.74 33.70
C SER A 772 0.88 11.38 33.04
N HIS A 773 1.39 11.39 31.81
CA HIS A 773 1.70 10.19 31.04
C HIS A 773 2.92 9.47 31.60
N VAL A 774 3.99 10.22 31.93
CA VAL A 774 5.16 9.69 32.63
C VAL A 774 4.79 9.07 33.99
N LYS A 775 3.89 9.71 34.75
CA LYS A 775 3.42 9.17 36.04
C LYS A 775 2.55 7.91 35.88
N ALA A 776 1.86 7.77 34.75
CA ALA A 776 1.02 6.61 34.44
C ALA A 776 1.79 5.44 33.81
N ASP A 777 2.98 5.69 33.26
CA ASP A 777 3.80 4.69 32.55
C ASP A 777 4.25 3.55 33.49
N PRO A 778 3.72 2.31 33.33
CA PRO A 778 4.07 1.19 34.21
C PRO A 778 5.50 0.68 33.99
N ARG A 779 6.18 1.15 32.95
CA ARG A 779 7.52 0.72 32.52
C ARG A 779 8.54 1.85 32.46
N PHE A 780 8.25 3.00 33.05
CA PHE A 780 9.22 4.09 33.11
C PHE A 780 10.50 3.61 33.81
N PHE A 781 11.66 3.90 33.20
CA PHE A 781 12.95 3.42 33.72
C PHE A 781 13.39 4.13 35.01
N PHE A 782 12.80 5.29 35.28
CA PHE A 782 13.15 6.19 36.36
C PHE A 782 11.96 6.41 37.31
N THR A 783 12.21 7.13 38.40
CA THR A 783 11.17 7.55 39.33
C THR A 783 10.55 8.89 38.92
N ALA A 784 9.34 9.18 39.40
CA ALA A 784 8.71 10.48 39.22
C ALA A 784 9.57 11.62 39.79
N ASP A 785 10.26 11.39 40.91
CA ASP A 785 11.16 12.39 41.50
C ASP A 785 12.38 12.67 40.60
N GLN A 786 12.93 11.63 39.95
CA GLN A 786 14.01 11.81 38.97
C GLN A 786 13.55 12.57 37.73
N PHE A 787 12.30 12.35 37.27
CA PHE A 787 11.71 13.17 36.21
C PHE A 787 11.63 14.63 36.64
N GLU A 788 11.00 14.94 37.79
CA GLU A 788 10.83 16.32 38.26
C GLU A 788 12.19 17.01 38.52
N SER A 789 13.20 16.28 39.03
CA SER A 789 14.54 16.84 39.24
C SER A 789 15.28 17.12 37.94
N ASN A 790 15.02 16.36 36.87
CA ASN A 790 15.66 16.55 35.57
C ASN A 790 15.08 17.73 34.79
N ILE A 791 13.87 18.20 35.14
CA ILE A 791 13.19 19.31 34.47
C ILE A 791 13.14 20.59 35.30
N ALA A 792 13.76 20.59 36.47
CA ALA A 792 13.76 21.72 37.39
C ALA A 792 15.15 22.35 37.49
N LYS A 793 15.18 23.66 37.71
CA LYS A 793 16.41 24.36 38.07
C LYS A 793 16.84 23.98 39.48
N SER A 794 18.10 23.62 39.66
CA SER A 794 18.64 23.33 41.00
C SER A 794 19.20 24.59 41.66
N ALA A 795 19.24 24.59 43.00
CA ALA A 795 19.80 25.70 43.77
C ALA A 795 21.31 25.89 43.53
N ASN A 796 22.02 24.83 43.13
CA ASN A 796 23.46 24.84 42.91
C ASN A 796 23.83 25.06 41.44
N GLY A 797 22.85 25.08 40.52
CA GLY A 797 23.08 25.10 39.07
C GLY A 797 23.70 23.79 38.55
N LEU A 798 24.15 23.80 37.30
CA LEU A 798 24.75 22.63 36.67
C LEU A 798 25.98 22.16 37.46
N GLN A 799 25.94 20.92 37.95
CA GLN A 799 27.08 20.27 38.60
C GLN A 799 27.82 19.41 37.57
N ILE A 800 29.01 19.85 37.16
CA ILE A 800 29.85 19.09 36.21
C ILE A 800 30.73 18.12 37.01
N GLY A 801 30.68 16.83 36.68
CA GLY A 801 31.57 15.81 37.26
C GLY A 801 33.02 16.01 36.78
N GLY A 802 33.97 16.08 37.72
CA GLY A 802 35.38 16.36 37.42
C GLY A 802 36.09 15.27 36.60
N GLY A 803 36.38 15.58 35.34
CA GLY A 803 37.64 15.29 34.64
C GLY A 803 38.14 13.83 34.60
N GLY A 804 37.71 13.11 33.57
CA GLY A 804 38.31 11.84 33.15
C GLY A 804 37.36 11.10 32.23
N GLY A 805 37.25 11.52 30.97
CA GLY A 805 36.35 10.89 30.01
C GLY A 805 36.54 9.38 30.02
N MET A 806 35.46 8.63 30.27
CA MET A 806 35.45 7.17 30.16
C MET A 806 35.89 6.72 28.75
N TRP A 807 35.89 7.61 27.76
CA TRP A 807 36.30 7.37 26.38
C TRP A 807 37.76 7.77 26.05
N GLY A 808 38.48 8.42 26.97
CA GLY A 808 39.81 9.01 26.72
C GLY A 808 41.00 8.04 26.76
N GLY A 809 40.78 6.75 27.00
CA GLY A 809 41.83 5.73 27.04
C GLY A 809 41.64 4.71 25.93
N GLY A 810 42.59 4.63 24.99
CA GLY A 810 42.58 3.76 23.80
C GLY A 810 42.65 2.24 24.06
N GLY A 811 41.87 1.71 25.00
CA GLY A 811 41.83 0.30 25.35
C GLY A 811 40.44 -0.36 25.38
N MET A 812 39.34 0.38 25.17
CA MET A 812 37.99 -0.13 25.53
C MET A 812 37.27 -0.93 24.45
N TRP A 813 37.70 -0.89 23.19
CA TRP A 813 37.11 -1.71 22.12
C TRP A 813 37.82 -3.06 21.93
N GLY A 814 39.02 -3.22 22.52
CA GLY A 814 39.81 -4.45 22.45
C GLY A 814 39.46 -5.45 23.55
N GLY A 815 38.39 -6.23 23.36
CA GLY A 815 38.26 -7.58 23.92
C GLY A 815 38.08 -7.79 25.44
N GLY A 816 37.87 -6.75 26.26
CA GLY A 816 37.86 -6.90 27.73
C GLY A 816 36.57 -6.53 28.48
N MET A 817 35.69 -5.66 27.96
CA MET A 817 34.56 -5.09 28.74
C MET A 817 33.23 -5.84 28.62
N TRP A 818 33.15 -6.79 27.69
CA TRP A 818 31.94 -7.57 27.41
C TRP A 818 31.93 -8.95 28.09
N GLY A 819 33.01 -9.31 28.79
CA GLY A 819 33.11 -10.48 29.63
C GLY A 819 32.68 -10.15 31.05
N GLY A 820 31.66 -10.86 31.57
CA GLY A 820 31.08 -10.61 32.88
C GLY A 820 32.11 -10.52 34.00
N GLY A 821 32.22 -9.35 34.63
CA GLY A 821 33.00 -9.19 35.85
C GLY A 821 33.56 -7.78 36.06
N GLY A 822 32.81 -6.95 36.80
CA GLY A 822 33.42 -5.91 37.65
C GLY A 822 33.55 -4.49 37.09
N MET A 823 32.44 -3.74 37.00
CA MET A 823 32.46 -2.28 37.17
C MET A 823 31.18 -1.72 37.84
N TRP A 824 30.42 -2.58 38.52
CA TRP A 824 29.08 -2.31 39.07
C TRP A 824 29.07 -2.15 40.59
N GLY A 825 30.21 -1.75 41.17
CA GLY A 825 30.42 -1.64 42.61
C GLY A 825 30.48 -0.20 43.07
N GLY A 826 29.38 0.54 42.96
CA GLY A 826 29.32 1.92 43.47
C GLY A 826 28.05 2.67 43.06
N GLY A 827 26.93 2.40 43.74
CA GLY A 827 25.76 3.30 43.83
C GLY A 827 24.91 3.58 42.58
N GLY A 828 25.44 3.49 41.36
CA GLY A 828 24.71 3.70 40.10
C GLY A 828 24.21 2.37 39.52
N GLY A 829 22.90 2.24 39.30
CA GLY A 829 22.32 1.05 38.67
C GLY A 829 22.69 0.90 37.18
N LEU A 830 22.18 -0.16 36.54
CA LEU A 830 22.35 -0.51 35.11
C LEU A 830 22.02 0.60 34.08
N PHE A 831 21.54 1.76 34.52
CA PHE A 831 21.06 2.88 33.70
C PHE A 831 21.73 4.22 34.04
N SER A 832 22.90 4.22 34.69
CA SER A 832 23.62 5.44 35.06
C SER A 832 24.52 5.91 33.90
N TYR A 833 24.07 6.90 33.14
CA TYR A 833 24.77 7.53 32.01
C TYR A 833 25.32 8.91 32.37
N GLY A 834 25.15 9.34 33.62
CA GLY A 834 25.48 10.68 34.10
C GLY A 834 24.35 11.69 33.88
N GLY A 835 23.57 11.53 32.80
CA GLY A 835 22.43 12.38 32.48
C GLY A 835 21.29 12.34 33.51
N GLU A 836 21.14 11.26 34.27
CA GLU A 836 20.14 11.14 35.32
C GLU A 836 20.30 12.15 36.47
N ASN A 837 21.50 12.71 36.60
CA ASN A 837 21.83 13.75 37.59
C ASN A 837 21.95 15.15 36.96
N VAL A 838 21.68 15.28 35.66
CA VAL A 838 21.81 16.54 34.93
C VAL A 838 20.42 17.05 34.56
N SER A 839 20.00 18.12 35.24
CA SER A 839 18.81 18.87 34.84
C SER A 839 19.01 19.51 33.47
N ILE A 840 18.08 19.28 32.54
CA ILE A 840 18.11 19.90 31.21
C ILE A 840 17.96 21.42 31.30
N VAL A 841 17.28 21.94 32.34
CA VAL A 841 17.15 23.38 32.60
C VAL A 841 18.49 23.97 33.02
N ASP A 842 19.14 23.37 34.03
CA ASP A 842 20.45 23.84 34.49
C ASP A 842 21.49 23.74 33.39
N PHE A 843 21.46 22.66 32.60
CA PHE A 843 22.32 22.46 31.45
C PHE A 843 22.17 23.57 30.42
N MET A 844 20.93 23.87 29.99
CA MET A 844 20.68 24.92 29.00
C MET A 844 21.04 26.31 29.53
N ILE A 845 20.76 26.63 30.80
CA ILE A 845 21.16 27.91 31.41
C ILE A 845 22.68 28.08 31.33
N TYR A 846 23.43 27.06 31.77
CA TYR A 846 24.89 27.09 31.76
C TYR A 846 25.43 27.15 30.32
N ARG A 847 24.92 26.30 29.43
CA ARG A 847 25.37 26.23 28.03
C ARG A 847 25.11 27.54 27.28
N ASN A 848 23.96 28.15 27.48
CA ASN A 848 23.65 29.46 26.90
C ASN A 848 24.64 30.54 27.36
N ASP A 849 25.07 30.52 28.62
CA ASP A 849 26.11 31.44 29.11
C ASP A 849 27.48 31.18 28.44
N VAL A 850 27.88 29.91 28.32
CA VAL A 850 29.11 29.52 27.59
C VAL A 850 29.08 30.05 26.15
N ILE A 851 27.97 29.85 25.44
CA ILE A 851 27.81 30.29 24.05
C ILE A 851 27.88 31.83 23.96
N ARG A 852 27.14 32.56 24.82
CA ARG A 852 27.14 34.02 24.85
C ARG A 852 28.54 34.60 25.10
N ARG A 853 29.32 33.98 25.99
CA ARG A 853 30.71 34.39 26.24
C ARG A 853 31.62 34.14 25.04
N ALA A 854 31.36 33.09 24.26
CA ALA A 854 32.23 32.69 23.15
C ALA A 854 31.98 33.50 21.86
N ILE A 855 30.72 33.67 21.44
CA ILE A 855 30.37 34.28 20.13
C ILE A 855 29.52 35.56 20.24
N GLY A 856 29.21 36.00 21.46
CA GLY A 856 28.36 37.16 21.73
C GLY A 856 26.89 36.93 21.37
N ASN A 857 25.98 37.69 21.98
CA ASN A 857 24.61 37.82 21.46
C ASN A 857 24.57 38.99 20.48
#